data_AF-A2BMK2-F1
#
_entry.id   AF-A2BMK2-F1
#
_cell.length_a   1.000
_cell.length_b   1.000
_cell.length_c   1.000
_cell.angle_alpha   90.00
_cell.angle_beta   90.00
_cell.angle_gamma   90.00
#
_symmetry.space_group_name_H-M   'P 1'
#
loop_
_entity.id
_entity.type
_entity.pdbx_description
1 polymer ?
#
loop_
_entity_poly.entity_id
_entity_poly.type
_entity_poly.pdbx_seq_one_letter_code
_entity_poly.pdbx_strand_id
1 'polypeptide(L)'
;MKRLLLASIIVVTLLLSSAAPAFAAQFGDELVAKVQELMQSDKVSPQTKLCISCHIQYTPGIVYEWANSKHAMYTPAELAELYKAIGAPEWADKIADKFKDYPYVVGCYECHGMFKEADRPDVIENHNGYKIVTIVTRKDCSQCHPKESAELSWTWHATGAAMSPFKPWYQGILEWAKSQGANPFGDEQAKQLYEKYLPPYLTKQRGVDDVNWDFYKEIAKAVMDYFETGQENDIIKILKEATGMITPYDMDFKNWISPLWPASGVLNTTILKKLNIEVTVTAMGEQTATINNIMEHPMFRNGYLYHACFECHGSIVVPYKKETVNINGVQVSRVALWGWPNNGAARIDPDGSLGTCTACHPRHLFSVKQAREPWTCGQCHLGYDHPHIEIYEESKHGNIWDAYGHEWNWEQIPWRVGVDFNAPTCATCHMSTLADANGNILVPGTHDLARRLVWDQMHFFSHPKPVIPDKLQVSLFLGGFSVLKGKMEDVYAAAEKIPESSPYKYPVFMGLKIVDEVKPGEPGFPRLLKIEYTGELKEHREEMKAVCKLCHSSQWVDNFFRTADQNIIDYDVVARFAFSLLQLAWNEGIHDNTNPLDEYMEIMWYYIWHHEGRRWRNGVFMMGPDFAHWFGIVDTVLDKLGRMTNYLYIAMKVRLLETELQALKQAAAGAPYTPELAAQIAELQKELETLKQQLAALEAQVPALKSQIQSLEAGYSSVEGELGTLKTDVSTLLQQLDELSKQLEALSPQAKDIQALVSKIKEIAVQLEQLGQKTEAASSKASQALATAEEIGSKIDELSSKIDSVSATAYTLGAIALAAAVIALGLSILYSRRS
;
A
#
# COMPACT_ATOMS: atom_id res chain seq x y z
N MET A 1 -11.04 18.45 -64.17
CA MET A 1 -9.56 18.50 -64.32
C MET A 1 -9.05 19.77 -63.66
N LYS A 2 -8.25 19.63 -62.59
CA LYS A 2 -7.50 20.68 -61.87
C LYS A 2 -8.30 21.84 -61.22
N ARG A 3 -7.88 22.15 -59.98
CA ARG A 3 -8.16 23.35 -59.15
C ARG A 3 -9.46 23.35 -58.35
N LEU A 4 -9.35 22.94 -57.07
CA LEU A 4 -10.06 23.50 -55.91
C LEU A 4 -9.58 22.74 -54.67
N LEU A 5 -8.69 23.35 -53.86
CA LEU A 5 -8.45 23.10 -52.43
C LEU A 5 -7.13 23.80 -52.03
N LEU A 6 -7.24 25.09 -51.75
CA LEU A 6 -6.18 25.90 -51.14
C LEU A 6 -6.88 27.06 -50.43
N ALA A 7 -7.30 26.82 -49.17
CA ALA A 7 -7.61 27.82 -48.15
C ALA A 7 -8.37 27.14 -47.00
N SER A 8 -7.63 26.54 -46.06
CA SER A 8 -8.02 26.28 -44.65
C SER A 8 -6.80 25.58 -44.00
N ILE A 9 -6.54 25.83 -42.72
CA ILE A 9 -5.34 25.42 -41.94
C ILE A 9 -4.24 26.50 -41.89
N ILE A 10 -4.64 27.74 -41.58
CA ILE A 10 -3.91 28.63 -40.68
C ILE A 10 -5.01 29.26 -39.82
N VAL A 11 -4.87 29.26 -38.49
CA VAL A 11 -5.89 29.53 -37.45
C VAL A 11 -6.67 28.27 -37.00
N VAL A 12 -5.99 27.40 -36.24
CA VAL A 12 -6.40 26.79 -34.94
C VAL A 12 -5.22 25.88 -34.54
N THR A 13 -4.15 26.49 -34.01
CA THR A 13 -3.04 25.79 -33.33
C THR A 13 -2.63 26.58 -32.09
N LEU A 14 -3.64 27.00 -31.34
CA LEU A 14 -3.54 27.53 -29.99
C LEU A 14 -4.84 27.10 -29.30
N LEU A 15 -4.69 26.31 -28.24
CA LEU A 15 -5.71 25.61 -27.44
C LEU A 15 -5.97 24.16 -27.89
N LEU A 16 -5.71 23.24 -26.95
CA LEU A 16 -5.95 21.78 -26.97
C LEU A 16 -4.83 20.91 -27.57
N SER A 17 -3.71 20.84 -26.85
CA SER A 17 -3.00 19.57 -26.58
C SER A 17 -1.92 19.77 -25.52
N SER A 18 -2.34 20.09 -24.29
CA SER A 18 -1.58 19.61 -23.13
C SER A 18 -1.89 18.12 -22.99
N ALA A 19 -1.29 17.30 -23.87
CA ALA A 19 -1.02 15.92 -23.49
C ALA A 19 -0.09 16.03 -22.28
N ALA A 20 -0.67 15.88 -21.08
CA ALA A 20 0.13 15.73 -19.88
C ALA A 20 1.09 14.57 -20.16
N PRO A 21 2.42 14.77 -20.12
CA PRO A 21 3.31 13.63 -20.11
C PRO A 21 2.94 12.84 -18.87
N ALA A 22 2.54 11.59 -19.06
CA ALA A 22 2.57 10.62 -17.98
C ALA A 22 4.04 10.56 -17.52
N PHE A 23 4.38 11.31 -16.48
CA PHE A 23 5.68 11.24 -15.85
C PHE A 23 5.78 9.87 -15.19
N ALA A 24 6.26 8.89 -15.95
CA ALA A 24 6.90 7.73 -15.37
C ALA A 24 8.05 8.24 -14.49
N ALA A 25 8.24 7.66 -13.31
CA ALA A 25 9.38 8.01 -12.47
C ALA A 25 10.67 7.84 -13.27
N GLN A 26 11.33 8.95 -13.59
CA GLN A 26 12.60 8.95 -14.32
C GLN A 26 13.68 8.52 -13.35
N PHE A 27 14.16 7.28 -13.47
CA PHE A 27 15.38 6.83 -12.80
C PHE A 27 16.56 7.07 -13.75
N GLY A 28 17.76 7.31 -13.19
CA GLY A 28 18.98 7.53 -13.97
C GLY A 28 19.34 9.00 -14.18
N ASP A 29 20.11 9.30 -15.23
CA ASP A 29 20.77 10.60 -15.45
C ASP A 29 19.80 11.78 -15.54
N GLU A 30 18.55 11.56 -15.97
CA GLU A 30 17.50 12.58 -16.02
C GLU A 30 17.17 13.13 -14.63
N LEU A 31 17.20 12.27 -13.61
CA LEU A 31 16.92 12.67 -12.23
C LEU A 31 18.09 13.47 -11.65
N VAL A 32 19.32 13.17 -12.06
CA VAL A 32 20.51 13.96 -11.73
C VAL A 32 20.39 15.36 -12.33
N ALA A 33 20.02 15.46 -13.61
CA ALA A 33 19.77 16.74 -14.28
C ALA A 33 18.66 17.54 -13.59
N LYS A 34 17.58 16.88 -13.17
CA LYS A 34 16.48 17.50 -12.44
C LYS A 34 16.91 18.08 -11.09
N VAL A 35 17.75 17.37 -10.32
CA VAL A 35 18.31 17.91 -9.07
C VAL A 35 19.17 19.16 -9.35
N GLN A 36 19.98 19.14 -10.41
CA GLN A 36 20.80 20.29 -10.80
C GLN A 36 19.93 21.49 -11.20
N GLU A 37 18.84 21.27 -11.93
CA GLU A 37 17.86 22.30 -12.29
C GLU A 37 17.19 22.88 -11.03
N LEU A 38 16.73 22.03 -10.11
CA LEU A 38 16.13 22.46 -8.85
C LEU A 38 17.10 23.28 -7.98
N MET A 39 18.38 22.92 -7.96
CA MET A 39 19.42 23.69 -7.27
C MET A 39 19.63 25.09 -7.86
N GLN A 40 19.37 25.27 -9.15
CA GLN A 40 19.45 26.55 -9.85
C GLN A 40 18.13 27.34 -9.79
N SER A 41 17.01 26.68 -9.55
CA SER A 41 15.67 27.28 -9.50
C SER A 41 15.50 28.25 -8.32
N ASP A 42 14.86 29.40 -8.56
CA ASP A 42 14.47 30.34 -7.52
C ASP A 42 13.25 29.86 -6.69
N LYS A 43 12.58 28.79 -7.14
CA LYS A 43 11.47 28.18 -6.41
C LYS A 43 11.91 27.27 -5.26
N VAL A 44 13.19 26.88 -5.18
CA VAL A 44 13.71 26.08 -4.04
C VAL A 44 14.32 27.01 -3.01
N SER A 45 13.92 26.87 -1.74
CA SER A 45 14.41 27.76 -0.67
C SER A 45 15.93 27.65 -0.48
N PRO A 46 16.62 28.74 -0.09
CA PRO A 46 18.05 28.69 0.23
C PRO A 46 18.41 27.62 1.28
N GLN A 47 17.52 27.40 2.25
CA GLN A 47 17.67 26.39 3.29
C GLN A 47 17.65 24.98 2.69
N THR A 48 16.64 24.67 1.86
CA THR A 48 16.56 23.36 1.19
C THR A 48 17.74 23.13 0.24
N LYS A 49 18.21 24.15 -0.49
CA LYS A 49 19.43 24.03 -1.32
C LYS A 49 20.64 23.61 -0.50
N LEU A 50 20.80 24.16 0.71
CA LEU A 50 21.88 23.74 1.60
C LEU A 50 21.71 22.28 2.04
N CYS A 51 20.50 21.88 2.45
CA CYS A 51 20.21 20.48 2.79
C CYS A 51 20.62 19.54 1.64
N ILE A 52 20.18 19.84 0.41
CA ILE A 52 20.48 19.05 -0.79
C ILE A 52 21.99 18.95 -1.03
N SER A 53 22.73 20.06 -0.91
CA SER A 53 24.18 20.10 -1.17
C SER A 53 24.99 19.11 -0.33
N CYS A 54 24.50 18.81 0.88
CA CYS A 54 25.09 17.82 1.78
C CYS A 54 24.44 16.45 1.59
N HIS A 55 23.11 16.35 1.64
CA HIS A 55 22.37 15.08 1.59
C HIS A 55 22.52 14.34 0.26
N ILE A 56 22.85 15.01 -0.84
CA ILE A 56 23.16 14.32 -2.11
C ILE A 56 24.41 13.44 -2.00
N GLN A 57 25.33 13.76 -1.08
CA GLN A 57 26.57 13.00 -0.86
C GLN A 57 26.37 11.83 0.10
N TYR A 58 25.53 12.01 1.13
CA TYR A 58 25.36 11.03 2.22
C TYR A 58 24.08 10.18 2.11
N THR A 59 23.00 10.75 1.55
CA THR A 59 21.71 10.09 1.37
C THR A 59 21.10 10.41 -0.01
N PRO A 60 21.79 10.11 -1.12
CA PRO A 60 21.37 10.51 -2.47
C PRO A 60 19.96 10.00 -2.81
N GLY A 61 19.59 8.79 -2.38
CA GLY A 61 18.26 8.23 -2.64
C GLY A 61 17.11 9.12 -2.14
N ILE A 62 17.24 9.72 -0.96
CA ILE A 62 16.23 10.64 -0.40
C ILE A 62 16.09 11.89 -1.28
N VAL A 63 17.22 12.46 -1.71
CA VAL A 63 17.22 13.67 -2.55
C VAL A 63 16.59 13.39 -3.90
N TYR A 64 16.92 12.25 -4.51
CA TYR A 64 16.39 11.83 -5.80
C TYR A 64 14.88 11.52 -5.73
N GLU A 65 14.41 10.82 -4.70
CA GLU A 65 12.98 10.60 -4.48
C GLU A 65 12.22 11.92 -4.30
N TRP A 66 12.75 12.83 -3.45
CA TRP A 66 12.15 14.14 -3.25
C TRP A 66 12.11 14.95 -4.55
N ALA A 67 13.20 15.00 -5.31
CA ALA A 67 13.26 15.72 -6.58
C ALA A 67 12.24 15.19 -7.60
N ASN A 68 11.87 13.91 -7.49
CA ASN A 68 10.83 13.31 -8.31
C ASN A 68 9.40 13.50 -7.76
N SER A 69 9.24 13.99 -6.54
CA SER A 69 7.93 14.25 -5.92
C SER A 69 7.23 15.48 -6.49
N LYS A 70 5.89 15.52 -6.39
CA LYS A 70 5.12 16.76 -6.68
C LYS A 70 5.41 17.88 -5.68
N HIS A 71 5.86 17.54 -4.47
CA HIS A 71 6.26 18.51 -3.45
C HIS A 71 7.47 19.36 -3.88
N ALA A 72 8.38 18.80 -4.71
CA ALA A 72 9.48 19.55 -5.30
C ALA A 72 9.07 20.41 -6.52
N MET A 73 7.84 20.26 -7.03
CA MET A 73 7.37 20.91 -8.27
C MET A 73 6.38 22.04 -8.01
N TYR A 74 5.55 21.91 -6.97
CA TYR A 74 4.45 22.84 -6.68
C TYR A 74 4.65 23.57 -5.35
N THR A 75 4.30 24.84 -5.36
CA THR A 75 4.23 25.70 -4.18
C THR A 75 2.89 25.53 -3.45
N PRO A 76 2.79 25.89 -2.16
CA PRO A 76 1.50 25.89 -1.45
C PRO A 76 0.43 26.79 -2.10
N ALA A 77 0.83 27.86 -2.80
CA ALA A 77 -0.10 28.71 -3.54
C ALA A 77 -0.72 27.97 -4.75
N GLU A 78 0.09 27.22 -5.50
CA GLU A 78 -0.40 26.36 -6.59
C GLU A 78 -1.27 25.20 -6.04
N LEU A 79 -0.96 24.69 -4.85
CA LEU A 79 -1.80 23.71 -4.15
C LEU A 79 -3.19 24.27 -3.80
N ALA A 80 -3.28 25.52 -3.34
CA ALA A 80 -4.57 26.15 -3.04
C ALA A 80 -5.50 26.18 -4.26
N GLU A 81 -4.96 26.44 -5.45
CA GLU A 81 -5.74 26.38 -6.70
C GLU A 81 -6.23 24.96 -7.01
N LEU A 82 -5.45 23.93 -6.70
CA LEU A 82 -5.91 22.55 -6.81
C LEU A 82 -7.09 22.26 -5.87
N TYR A 83 -7.07 22.77 -4.63
CA TYR A 83 -8.19 22.61 -3.69
C TYR A 83 -9.48 23.24 -4.21
N LYS A 84 -9.39 24.42 -4.85
CA LYS A 84 -10.53 25.04 -5.53
C LYS A 84 -11.05 24.15 -6.66
N ALA A 85 -10.16 23.63 -7.50
CA ALA A 85 -10.51 22.78 -8.63
C ALA A 85 -11.19 21.46 -8.22
N ILE A 86 -10.85 20.91 -7.06
CA ILE A 86 -11.48 19.68 -6.53
C ILE A 86 -12.71 19.95 -5.64
N GLY A 87 -13.20 21.19 -5.59
CA GLY A 87 -14.44 21.55 -4.89
C GLY A 87 -14.28 21.75 -3.38
N ALA A 88 -13.11 22.19 -2.92
CA ALA A 88 -12.80 22.48 -1.51
C ALA A 88 -12.29 23.93 -1.29
N PRO A 89 -13.01 24.97 -1.75
CA PRO A 89 -12.54 26.36 -1.73
C PRO A 89 -12.26 26.90 -0.31
N GLU A 90 -13.02 26.47 0.70
CA GLU A 90 -12.84 26.91 2.08
C GLU A 90 -11.48 26.52 2.67
N TRP A 91 -10.90 25.41 2.20
CA TRP A 91 -9.57 24.98 2.59
C TRP A 91 -8.48 25.66 1.75
N ALA A 92 -8.76 25.93 0.47
CA ALA A 92 -7.87 26.68 -0.40
C ALA A 92 -7.56 28.07 0.16
N ASP A 93 -8.57 28.79 0.65
CA ASP A 93 -8.42 30.14 1.19
C ASP A 93 -7.49 30.14 2.43
N LYS A 94 -7.63 29.15 3.31
CA LYS A 94 -6.73 28.97 4.48
C LYS A 94 -5.28 28.76 4.08
N ILE A 95 -5.02 27.98 3.02
CA ILE A 95 -3.67 27.72 2.51
C ILE A 95 -3.11 28.99 1.87
N ALA A 96 -3.90 29.64 1.01
CA ALA A 96 -3.51 30.86 0.31
C ALA A 96 -3.15 31.98 1.30
N ASP A 97 -3.97 32.20 2.33
CA ASP A 97 -3.72 33.23 3.35
C ASP A 97 -2.43 32.97 4.13
N LYS A 98 -2.15 31.72 4.49
CA LYS A 98 -0.98 31.33 5.27
C LYS A 98 0.32 31.46 4.47
N PHE A 99 0.30 31.11 3.19
CA PHE A 99 1.50 31.05 2.34
C PHE A 99 1.56 32.11 1.24
N LYS A 100 0.75 33.18 1.34
CA LYS A 100 0.67 34.27 0.34
C LYS A 100 2.03 34.87 -0.07
N ASP A 101 2.96 34.97 0.89
CA ASP A 101 4.28 35.57 0.72
C ASP A 101 5.40 34.51 0.72
N TYR A 102 5.06 33.23 0.51
CA TYR A 102 6.01 32.11 0.56
C TYR A 102 6.18 31.48 -0.84
N PRO A 103 7.21 31.90 -1.61
CA PRO A 103 7.33 31.55 -3.03
C PRO A 103 8.00 30.19 -3.28
N TYR A 104 8.30 29.42 -2.23
CA TYR A 104 9.09 28.21 -2.35
C TYR A 104 8.23 26.93 -2.44
N VAL A 105 8.76 25.94 -3.15
CA VAL A 105 8.24 24.56 -3.15
C VAL A 105 8.51 23.89 -1.81
N VAL A 106 7.85 22.75 -1.58
CA VAL A 106 8.00 21.99 -0.33
C VAL A 106 9.28 21.15 -0.40
N GLY A 107 10.37 21.73 0.12
CA GLY A 107 11.69 21.12 0.21
C GLY A 107 11.98 20.43 1.54
N CYS A 108 13.24 20.03 1.74
CA CYS A 108 13.71 19.38 2.97
C CYS A 108 13.42 20.25 4.21
N TYR A 109 13.75 21.55 4.15
CA TYR A 109 13.57 22.45 5.27
C TYR A 109 12.09 22.80 5.52
N GLU A 110 11.29 22.87 4.45
CA GLU A 110 9.87 23.20 4.56
C GLU A 110 9.08 22.12 5.31
N CYS A 111 9.52 20.85 5.26
CA CYS A 111 8.95 19.78 6.09
C CYS A 111 9.66 19.65 7.44
N HIS A 112 11.00 19.55 7.44
CA HIS A 112 11.74 19.19 8.65
C HIS A 112 12.07 20.39 9.55
N GLY A 113 11.98 21.62 9.06
CA GLY A 113 12.41 22.85 9.74
C GLY A 113 11.28 23.84 10.04
N MET A 114 10.14 23.75 9.35
CA MET A 114 8.98 24.62 9.58
C MET A 114 7.95 23.97 10.51
N PHE A 115 8.30 23.80 11.79
CA PHE A 115 7.42 23.24 12.82
C PHE A 115 7.20 24.24 13.97
N LYS A 116 6.20 23.98 14.82
CA LYS A 116 6.02 24.74 16.07
C LYS A 116 6.93 24.17 17.15
N GLU A 117 8.04 24.84 17.44
CA GLU A 117 9.07 24.34 18.39
C GLU A 117 8.49 23.95 19.77
N ALA A 118 7.54 24.74 20.29
CA ALA A 118 6.86 24.44 21.55
C ALA A 118 6.13 23.09 21.57
N ASP A 119 5.81 22.52 20.41
CA ASP A 119 5.14 21.22 20.29
C ASP A 119 6.11 20.03 20.25
N ARG A 120 7.43 20.25 20.13
CA ARG A 120 8.37 19.22 19.69
C ARG A 120 9.41 18.85 20.76
N PRO A 121 9.30 17.68 21.43
CA PRO A 121 10.37 17.18 22.28
C PRO A 121 11.59 16.72 21.47
N ASP A 122 11.39 16.32 20.21
CA ASP A 122 12.39 15.69 19.34
C ASP A 122 13.16 16.69 18.45
N VAL A 123 13.21 17.96 18.83
CA VAL A 123 13.97 18.99 18.10
C VAL A 123 15.46 18.74 18.20
N ILE A 124 16.12 18.78 17.05
CA ILE A 124 17.56 18.83 16.92
C ILE A 124 17.93 20.32 16.78
N GLU A 125 18.49 20.88 17.85
CA GLU A 125 18.79 22.33 17.96
C GLU A 125 19.79 22.82 16.92
N ASN A 126 20.69 21.95 16.46
CA ASN A 126 21.69 22.29 15.47
C ASN A 126 21.95 21.10 14.54
N HIS A 127 21.45 21.24 13.31
CA HIS A 127 21.76 20.40 12.17
C HIS A 127 22.31 21.28 11.05
N ASN A 128 23.62 21.57 11.12
CA ASN A 128 24.32 22.51 10.22
C ASN A 128 23.73 23.93 10.20
N GLY A 129 23.41 24.47 11.39
CA GLY A 129 22.89 25.83 11.54
C GLY A 129 21.36 25.93 11.50
N TYR A 130 20.66 24.81 11.34
CA TYR A 130 19.20 24.76 11.30
C TYR A 130 18.65 23.91 12.44
N LYS A 131 17.51 24.34 12.97
CA LYS A 131 16.67 23.49 13.81
C LYS A 131 15.86 22.58 12.89
N ILE A 132 15.94 21.28 13.13
CA ILE A 132 15.16 20.31 12.37
C ILE A 132 14.55 19.26 13.30
N VAL A 133 13.56 18.57 12.80
CA VAL A 133 13.03 17.34 13.39
C VAL A 133 13.30 16.17 12.46
N THR A 134 13.50 14.98 13.02
CA THR A 134 13.68 13.77 12.19
C THR A 134 12.33 13.26 11.66
N ILE A 135 11.29 13.31 12.49
CA ILE A 135 9.95 12.82 12.15
C ILE A 135 9.09 14.01 11.75
N VAL A 136 8.68 14.05 10.49
CA VAL A 136 7.62 14.96 10.03
C VAL A 136 6.29 14.32 10.37
N THR A 137 5.48 15.02 11.16
CA THR A 137 4.26 14.48 11.74
C THR A 137 3.03 14.91 10.93
N ARG A 138 1.85 14.40 11.29
CA ARG A 138 0.60 14.86 10.65
C ARG A 138 0.33 16.35 10.92
N LYS A 139 0.70 16.88 12.09
CA LYS A 139 0.59 18.32 12.38
C LYS A 139 1.49 19.16 11.48
N ASP A 140 2.65 18.65 11.09
CA ASP A 140 3.52 19.34 10.13
C ASP A 140 2.88 19.36 8.74
N CYS A 141 2.28 18.24 8.30
CA CYS A 141 1.54 18.14 7.03
C CYS A 141 0.30 19.05 6.98
N SER A 142 -0.43 19.19 8.11
CA SER A 142 -1.68 19.95 8.20
C SER A 142 -1.52 21.44 7.88
N GLN A 143 -0.29 21.93 7.86
CA GLN A 143 0.03 23.28 7.44
C GLN A 143 -0.39 23.57 6.00
N CYS A 144 -0.18 22.62 5.09
CA CYS A 144 -0.55 22.71 3.68
C CYS A 144 -1.73 21.79 3.33
N HIS A 145 -1.97 20.74 4.13
CA HIS A 145 -3.04 19.75 3.94
C HIS A 145 -4.01 19.70 5.13
N PRO A 146 -4.68 20.82 5.46
CA PRO A 146 -5.52 20.91 6.66
C PRO A 146 -6.78 20.04 6.56
N LYS A 147 -7.35 19.87 5.36
CA LYS A 147 -8.52 19.00 5.12
C LYS A 147 -8.20 17.54 5.42
N GLU A 148 -7.14 17.01 4.81
CA GLU A 148 -6.72 15.62 4.90
C GLU A 148 -6.26 15.28 6.32
N SER A 149 -5.56 16.22 6.99
CA SER A 149 -5.19 16.07 8.40
C SER A 149 -6.41 15.97 9.30
N ALA A 150 -7.38 16.87 9.12
CA ALA A 150 -8.63 16.85 9.88
C ALA A 150 -9.35 15.52 9.65
N GLU A 151 -9.65 15.16 8.39
CA GLU A 151 -10.34 13.92 8.02
C GLU A 151 -9.67 12.66 8.59
N LEU A 152 -8.35 12.51 8.44
CA LEU A 152 -7.61 11.33 8.89
C LEU A 152 -7.62 11.17 10.42
N SER A 153 -7.53 12.28 11.16
CA SER A 153 -7.38 12.29 12.63
C SER A 153 -8.54 11.64 13.40
N TRP A 154 -9.69 11.44 12.73
CA TRP A 154 -10.90 10.83 13.26
C TRP A 154 -11.02 9.33 13.00
N THR A 155 -10.07 8.75 12.27
CA THR A 155 -10.21 7.37 11.78
C THR A 155 -9.50 6.36 12.68
N TRP A 156 -9.80 5.08 12.47
CA TRP A 156 -9.02 3.99 13.04
C TRP A 156 -7.56 3.99 12.59
N HIS A 157 -7.27 4.57 11.42
CA HIS A 157 -5.93 4.79 10.92
C HIS A 157 -5.21 5.93 11.66
N ALA A 158 -5.86 6.67 12.56
CA ALA A 158 -5.19 7.58 13.49
C ALA A 158 -5.12 7.03 14.93
N THR A 159 -5.96 6.04 15.28
CA THR A 159 -6.21 5.65 16.68
C THR A 159 -5.92 4.19 17.00
N GLY A 160 -5.63 3.37 15.99
CA GLY A 160 -5.33 1.95 16.10
C GLY A 160 -4.24 1.60 17.12
N ALA A 161 -3.14 2.37 17.20
CA ALA A 161 -2.08 2.12 18.17
C ALA A 161 -2.60 2.15 19.62
N ALA A 162 -3.38 3.18 19.97
CA ALA A 162 -3.96 3.32 21.31
C ALA A 162 -4.96 2.21 21.66
N MET A 163 -5.68 1.68 20.66
CA MET A 163 -6.81 0.76 20.87
C MET A 163 -6.49 -0.72 20.68
N SER A 164 -5.34 -1.06 20.11
CA SER A 164 -4.99 -2.44 19.76
C SER A 164 -3.87 -2.99 20.66
N PRO A 165 -2.58 -2.86 20.33
CA PRO A 165 -1.50 -3.49 21.09
C PRO A 165 -1.11 -2.74 22.38
N PHE A 166 -1.44 -1.45 22.49
CA PHE A 166 -1.20 -0.64 23.70
C PHE A 166 -2.44 -0.51 24.59
N LYS A 167 -3.50 -1.28 24.31
CA LYS A 167 -4.74 -1.24 25.09
C LYS A 167 -4.50 -1.30 26.60
N PRO A 168 -3.62 -2.14 27.16
CA PRO A 168 -3.42 -2.20 28.60
C PRO A 168 -2.73 -0.95 29.17
N TRP A 169 -1.71 -0.44 28.48
CA TRP A 169 -1.06 0.83 28.82
C TRP A 169 -2.08 1.98 28.80
N TYR A 170 -2.84 2.07 27.71
CA TYR A 170 -3.91 3.04 27.54
C TYR A 170 -4.98 2.89 28.63
N GLN A 171 -5.45 1.68 28.92
CA GLN A 171 -6.44 1.39 29.98
C GLN A 171 -5.93 1.80 31.36
N GLY A 172 -4.66 1.57 31.70
CA GLY A 172 -4.09 2.03 32.96
C GLY A 172 -4.16 3.56 33.10
N ILE A 173 -3.80 4.29 32.04
CA ILE A 173 -3.94 5.76 31.99
C ILE A 173 -5.42 6.17 32.11
N LEU A 174 -6.32 5.48 31.42
CA LEU A 174 -7.77 5.73 31.49
C LEU A 174 -8.32 5.53 32.90
N GLU A 175 -7.97 4.43 33.56
CA GLU A 175 -8.44 4.08 34.90
C GLU A 175 -7.93 5.06 35.95
N TRP A 176 -6.65 5.44 35.85
CA TRP A 176 -6.09 6.51 36.67
C TRP A 176 -6.82 7.84 36.42
N ALA A 177 -7.06 8.23 35.17
CA ALA A 177 -7.77 9.48 34.87
C ALA A 177 -9.19 9.47 35.46
N LYS A 178 -9.90 8.34 35.39
CA LYS A 178 -11.21 8.16 36.06
C LYS A 178 -11.11 8.27 37.58
N SER A 179 -10.05 7.73 38.19
CA SER A 179 -9.84 7.84 39.65
C SER A 179 -9.61 9.30 40.07
N GLN A 180 -9.11 10.14 39.16
CA GLN A 180 -9.02 11.60 39.33
C GLN A 180 -10.35 12.33 39.02
N GLY A 181 -11.41 11.62 38.63
CA GLY A 181 -12.71 12.19 38.31
C GLY A 181 -12.98 12.46 36.84
N ALA A 182 -12.11 12.04 35.90
CA ALA A 182 -12.36 12.22 34.46
C ALA A 182 -13.60 11.43 34.02
N ASN A 183 -14.64 12.14 33.58
CA ASN A 183 -15.90 11.56 33.08
C ASN A 183 -16.49 12.48 32.00
N PRO A 184 -16.75 11.99 30.77
CA PRO A 184 -17.36 12.82 29.72
C PRO A 184 -18.76 13.35 30.10
N PHE A 185 -19.42 12.74 31.09
CA PHE A 185 -20.73 13.15 31.60
C PHE A 185 -20.66 13.79 33.00
N GLY A 186 -19.46 14.05 33.52
CA GLY A 186 -19.28 14.67 34.83
C GLY A 186 -19.51 16.19 34.81
N ASP A 187 -19.19 16.85 35.93
CA ASP A 187 -19.21 18.30 36.04
C ASP A 187 -18.12 18.96 35.15
N GLU A 188 -18.05 20.29 35.18
CA GLU A 188 -17.09 21.04 34.35
C GLU A 188 -15.63 20.65 34.64
N GLN A 189 -15.31 20.30 35.89
CA GLN A 189 -13.98 19.84 36.28
C GLN A 189 -13.69 18.46 35.67
N ALA A 190 -14.63 17.52 35.75
CA ALA A 190 -14.52 16.19 35.13
C ALA A 190 -14.37 16.26 33.59
N LYS A 191 -15.06 17.21 32.94
CA LYS A 191 -14.93 17.46 31.50
C LYS A 191 -13.56 18.01 31.13
N GLN A 192 -13.03 18.97 31.90
CA GLN A 192 -11.67 19.48 31.68
C GLN A 192 -10.61 18.38 31.83
N LEU A 193 -10.79 17.45 32.79
CA LEU A 193 -9.92 16.29 32.93
C LEU A 193 -10.05 15.30 31.76
N TYR A 194 -11.26 15.12 31.21
CA TYR A 194 -11.49 14.34 29.99
C TYR A 194 -10.70 14.95 28.81
N GLU A 195 -10.87 16.24 28.54
CA GLU A 195 -10.21 16.92 27.42
C GLU A 195 -8.68 16.90 27.54
N LYS A 196 -8.18 16.90 28.77
CA LYS A 196 -6.76 16.80 29.05
C LYS A 196 -6.21 15.40 28.75
N TYR A 197 -6.73 14.37 29.40
CA TYR A 197 -6.08 13.05 29.41
C TYR A 197 -6.50 12.14 28.26
N LEU A 198 -7.60 12.45 27.57
CA LEU A 198 -8.17 11.61 26.53
C LEU A 198 -8.07 12.28 25.17
N PRO A 199 -7.91 11.51 24.07
CA PRO A 199 -8.03 12.08 22.75
C PRO A 199 -9.44 12.68 22.55
N PRO A 200 -9.58 13.95 22.12
CA PRO A 200 -10.83 14.70 22.20
C PRO A 200 -11.82 14.40 21.05
N TYR A 201 -12.10 13.13 20.75
CA TYR A 201 -13.06 12.77 19.70
C TYR A 201 -14.51 13.13 20.04
N LEU A 202 -14.86 13.24 21.32
CA LEU A 202 -16.25 13.55 21.72
C LEU A 202 -16.59 15.04 21.71
N THR A 203 -15.59 15.91 21.82
CA THR A 203 -15.79 17.36 21.98
C THR A 203 -15.50 18.15 20.72
N LYS A 204 -14.97 17.50 19.68
CA LYS A 204 -14.60 18.10 18.40
C LYS A 204 -15.54 17.65 17.27
N GLN A 205 -15.58 18.42 16.19
CA GLN A 205 -16.42 18.14 15.03
C GLN A 205 -15.64 17.36 13.96
N ARG A 206 -16.14 16.17 13.61
CA ARG A 206 -15.58 15.32 12.54
C ARG A 206 -15.55 16.06 11.20
N GLY A 207 -14.43 15.93 10.48
CA GLY A 207 -14.21 16.56 9.18
C GLY A 207 -13.96 18.07 9.22
N VAL A 208 -13.99 18.68 10.42
CA VAL A 208 -13.74 20.13 10.61
C VAL A 208 -12.52 20.35 11.49
N ASP A 209 -12.49 19.69 12.65
CA ASP A 209 -11.43 19.84 13.63
C ASP A 209 -10.33 18.80 13.45
N ASP A 210 -9.08 19.23 13.66
CA ASP A 210 -7.93 18.34 13.74
C ASP A 210 -7.79 17.79 15.19
N VAL A 211 -7.84 16.47 15.34
CA VAL A 211 -7.74 15.80 16.64
C VAL A 211 -6.30 15.41 16.95
N ASN A 212 -5.81 15.84 18.11
CA ASN A 212 -4.47 15.52 18.62
C ASN A 212 -4.57 15.15 20.10
N TRP A 213 -3.56 14.44 20.61
CA TRP A 213 -3.45 14.05 22.01
C TRP A 213 -2.38 14.88 22.72
N ASP A 214 -2.76 16.08 23.17
CA ASP A 214 -1.81 17.02 23.77
C ASP A 214 -1.19 16.53 25.08
N PHE A 215 -1.87 15.68 25.86
CA PHE A 215 -1.25 15.05 27.03
C PHE A 215 -0.14 14.07 26.67
N TYR A 216 -0.26 13.35 25.55
CA TYR A 216 0.83 12.47 25.09
C TYR A 216 2.09 13.26 24.75
N LYS A 217 1.96 14.47 24.19
CA LYS A 217 3.08 15.39 23.97
C LYS A 217 3.78 15.76 25.29
N GLU A 218 3.04 15.94 26.38
CA GLU A 218 3.61 16.17 27.72
C GLU A 218 4.33 14.93 28.24
N ILE A 219 3.79 13.73 28.00
CA ILE A 219 4.46 12.45 28.30
C ILE A 219 5.78 12.34 27.55
N ALA A 220 5.81 12.58 26.24
CA ALA A 220 7.02 12.47 25.43
C ALA A 220 8.14 13.40 25.94
N LYS A 221 7.80 14.63 26.33
CA LYS A 221 8.74 15.57 26.97
C LYS A 221 9.23 15.06 28.32
N ALA A 222 8.30 14.65 29.19
CA ALA A 222 8.61 14.16 30.53
C ALA A 222 9.54 12.93 30.48
N VAL A 223 9.30 12.01 29.54
CA VAL A 223 10.15 10.82 29.35
C VAL A 223 11.54 11.23 28.89
N MET A 224 11.65 12.12 27.90
CA MET A 224 12.95 12.60 27.44
C MET A 224 13.75 13.27 28.58
N ASP A 225 13.12 14.19 29.32
CA ASP A 225 13.74 14.89 30.46
C ASP A 225 14.20 13.91 31.54
N TYR A 226 13.39 12.87 31.83
CA TYR A 226 13.71 11.84 32.81
C TYR A 226 14.96 11.05 32.40
N PHE A 227 15.08 10.65 31.13
CA PHE A 227 16.24 9.89 30.66
C PHE A 227 17.50 10.75 30.51
N GLU A 228 17.36 12.05 30.25
CA GLU A 228 18.50 12.97 30.16
C GLU A 228 19.02 13.40 31.54
N THR A 229 18.13 13.60 32.52
CA THR A 229 18.49 14.20 33.83
C THR A 229 18.47 13.20 35.00
N GLY A 230 17.77 12.07 34.86
CA GLY A 230 17.46 11.15 35.94
C GLY A 230 16.40 11.67 36.94
N GLN A 231 15.84 12.86 36.75
CA GLN A 231 14.88 13.46 37.67
C GLN A 231 13.45 13.04 37.38
N GLU A 232 12.79 12.45 38.37
CA GLU A 232 11.41 12.00 38.25
C GLU A 232 10.41 13.14 38.49
N ASN A 233 9.61 13.45 37.48
CA ASN A 233 8.50 14.40 37.58
C ASN A 233 7.16 13.69 37.83
N ASP A 234 6.08 14.46 38.02
CA ASP A 234 4.77 13.91 38.35
C ASP A 234 4.15 13.08 37.21
N ILE A 235 4.45 13.39 35.94
CA ILE A 235 4.00 12.57 34.81
C ILE A 235 4.68 11.19 34.84
N ILE A 236 5.98 11.12 35.14
CA ILE A 236 6.70 9.84 35.27
C ILE A 236 6.15 9.02 36.44
N LYS A 237 5.84 9.65 37.58
CA LYS A 237 5.16 8.99 38.70
C LYS A 237 3.83 8.40 38.26
N ILE A 238 2.99 9.21 37.59
CA ILE A 238 1.69 8.76 37.07
C ILE A 238 1.87 7.57 36.13
N LEU A 239 2.82 7.59 35.20
CA LEU A 239 3.05 6.47 34.28
C LEU A 239 3.44 5.19 35.05
N LYS A 240 4.37 5.30 36.01
CA LYS A 240 4.79 4.17 36.86
C LYS A 240 3.65 3.62 37.69
N GLU A 241 2.86 4.48 38.33
CA GLU A 241 1.73 4.09 39.19
C GLU A 241 0.54 3.54 38.40
N ALA A 242 0.17 4.20 37.30
CA ALA A 242 -1.01 3.87 36.51
C ALA A 242 -0.81 2.67 35.58
N THR A 243 0.43 2.45 35.11
CA THR A 243 0.69 1.47 34.05
C THR A 243 1.79 0.47 34.36
N GLY A 244 2.63 0.73 35.36
CA GLY A 244 3.79 -0.10 35.67
C GLY A 244 4.94 0.01 34.66
N MET A 245 4.87 0.93 33.70
CA MET A 245 5.84 1.07 32.60
C MET A 245 6.14 2.54 32.27
N ILE A 246 7.35 2.80 31.77
CA ILE A 246 7.77 4.12 31.26
C ILE A 246 7.85 4.08 29.72
N THR A 247 8.18 2.92 29.15
CA THR A 247 8.37 2.75 27.71
C THR A 247 7.44 1.67 27.14
N PRO A 248 7.08 1.76 25.84
CA PRO A 248 6.46 0.66 25.10
C PRO A 248 7.16 -0.70 25.23
N TYR A 249 8.48 -0.72 25.45
CA TYR A 249 9.25 -1.95 25.55
C TYR A 249 9.22 -2.59 26.94
N ASP A 250 8.78 -1.85 27.96
CA ASP A 250 8.57 -2.38 29.32
C ASP A 250 7.31 -3.27 29.39
N MET A 251 6.48 -3.28 28.34
CA MET A 251 5.32 -4.16 28.25
C MET A 251 5.74 -5.62 28.27
N ASP A 252 5.37 -6.34 29.33
CA ASP A 252 5.54 -7.78 29.39
C ASP A 252 4.27 -8.47 28.88
N PHE A 253 4.17 -8.68 27.56
CA PHE A 253 2.94 -9.15 26.92
C PHE A 253 2.35 -10.43 27.55
N LYS A 254 3.14 -11.25 28.24
CA LYS A 254 2.63 -12.41 28.99
C LYS A 254 1.50 -12.06 29.97
N ASN A 255 1.49 -10.85 30.52
CA ASN A 255 0.55 -10.39 31.56
C ASN A 255 -0.55 -9.45 31.04
N TRP A 256 -0.46 -9.01 29.79
CA TRP A 256 -1.21 -7.84 29.30
C TRP A 256 -1.98 -8.10 28.01
N ILE A 257 -1.80 -9.25 27.36
CA ILE A 257 -2.56 -9.59 26.16
C ILE A 257 -4.04 -9.73 26.52
N SER A 258 -4.83 -8.79 25.98
CA SER A 258 -6.29 -8.79 26.07
C SER A 258 -6.85 -10.15 25.61
N PRO A 259 -7.84 -10.73 26.31
CA PRO A 259 -8.52 -11.99 25.94
C PRO A 259 -9.28 -11.98 24.59
N LEU A 260 -9.16 -10.90 23.81
CA LEU A 260 -9.93 -10.67 22.57
C LEU A 260 -9.05 -10.16 21.42
N TRP A 261 -7.71 -10.16 21.54
CA TRP A 261 -6.83 -9.65 20.48
C TRP A 261 -5.77 -10.66 20.02
N PRO A 262 -5.95 -11.31 18.86
CA PRO A 262 -5.32 -12.62 18.62
C PRO A 262 -4.35 -12.74 17.44
N ALA A 263 -3.92 -11.65 16.82
CA ALA A 263 -2.97 -11.74 15.72
C ALA A 263 -1.56 -12.25 16.12
N SER A 264 -1.26 -12.39 17.42
CA SER A 264 0.06 -12.86 17.87
C SER A 264 0.11 -13.12 19.38
N GLY A 265 -0.12 -14.38 19.80
CA GLY A 265 0.37 -14.88 21.09
C GLY A 265 -0.65 -15.20 22.20
N VAL A 266 -1.97 -15.12 21.98
CA VAL A 266 -2.97 -15.54 23.00
C VAL A 266 -3.24 -17.04 23.02
N LEU A 267 -2.29 -17.87 22.58
CA LEU A 267 -2.24 -19.23 23.11
C LEU A 267 -1.71 -19.14 24.55
N ASN A 268 -2.52 -18.57 25.45
CA ASN A 268 -2.28 -18.71 26.87
C ASN A 268 -2.59 -20.18 27.19
N THR A 269 -1.63 -21.07 26.97
CA THR A 269 -1.80 -22.51 27.10
C THR A 269 -1.85 -22.91 28.57
N THR A 270 -2.89 -22.46 29.30
CA THR A 270 -3.11 -22.91 30.68
C THR A 270 -3.43 -24.40 30.72
N ILE A 271 -3.74 -25.03 29.58
CA ILE A 271 -3.88 -26.50 29.47
C ILE A 271 -2.67 -27.21 30.08
N LEU A 272 -1.43 -26.84 29.71
CA LEU A 272 -0.24 -27.50 30.28
C LEU A 272 -0.15 -27.28 31.78
N LYS A 273 -0.50 -26.08 32.26
CA LYS A 273 -0.59 -25.77 33.69
C LYS A 273 -1.69 -26.57 34.41
N LYS A 274 -2.88 -26.71 33.81
CA LYS A 274 -4.02 -27.50 34.31
C LYS A 274 -3.64 -28.99 34.40
N LEU A 275 -2.83 -29.46 33.45
CA LEU A 275 -2.29 -30.83 33.41
C LEU A 275 -1.01 -31.01 34.26
N ASN A 276 -0.49 -29.94 34.87
CA ASN A 276 0.76 -29.94 35.61
C ASN A 276 1.96 -30.47 34.77
N ILE A 277 2.00 -30.11 33.48
CA ILE A 277 3.04 -30.48 32.52
C ILE A 277 3.94 -29.28 32.28
N GLU A 278 5.16 -29.35 32.78
CA GLU A 278 6.19 -28.34 32.52
C GLU A 278 7.17 -28.81 31.44
N VAL A 279 7.61 -27.88 30.60
CA VAL A 279 8.61 -28.13 29.56
C VAL A 279 9.83 -27.26 29.82
N THR A 280 11.00 -27.87 29.89
CA THR A 280 12.27 -27.13 29.94
C THR A 280 12.68 -26.74 28.52
N VAL A 281 12.78 -25.44 28.27
CA VAL A 281 13.17 -24.86 26.98
C VAL A 281 14.44 -24.03 27.17
N THR A 282 15.35 -24.09 26.21
CA THR A 282 16.55 -23.25 26.14
C THR A 282 16.47 -22.37 24.90
N ALA A 283 16.62 -21.05 25.06
CA ALA A 283 16.69 -20.11 23.95
C ALA A 283 18.09 -19.47 23.83
N MET A 284 18.55 -19.32 22.60
CA MET A 284 19.89 -18.79 22.25
C MET A 284 21.05 -19.48 23.00
N GLY A 285 20.87 -20.74 23.39
CA GLY A 285 21.90 -21.56 24.05
C GLY A 285 22.25 -21.16 25.49
N GLU A 286 21.73 -20.05 26.01
CA GLU A 286 22.22 -19.45 27.25
C GLU A 286 21.19 -19.36 28.36
N GLN A 287 19.91 -19.17 28.05
CA GLN A 287 18.87 -19.07 29.07
C GLN A 287 17.89 -20.24 28.97
N THR A 288 17.89 -21.05 30.03
CA THR A 288 16.99 -22.20 30.20
C THR A 288 15.91 -21.85 31.21
N ALA A 289 14.67 -22.16 30.88
CA ALA A 289 13.53 -22.01 31.79
C ALA A 289 12.60 -23.23 31.71
N THR A 290 12.07 -23.63 32.87
CA THR A 290 10.99 -24.60 32.98
C THR A 290 9.68 -23.84 32.99
N ILE A 291 8.87 -24.03 31.96
CA ILE A 291 7.69 -23.20 31.67
C ILE A 291 6.51 -24.09 31.28
N ASN A 292 5.30 -23.62 31.56
CA ASN A 292 4.06 -24.27 31.09
C ASN A 292 3.56 -23.63 29.78
N ASN A 293 4.12 -22.49 29.41
CA ASN A 293 3.81 -21.76 28.18
C ASN A 293 5.09 -21.14 27.60
N ILE A 294 5.31 -21.27 26.29
CA ILE A 294 6.48 -20.68 25.62
C ILE A 294 6.59 -19.16 25.82
N MET A 295 5.45 -18.48 25.98
CA MET A 295 5.37 -17.04 26.25
C MET A 295 5.91 -16.66 27.64
N GLU A 296 6.04 -17.62 28.57
CA GLU A 296 6.65 -17.42 29.89
C GLU A 296 8.18 -17.48 29.84
N HIS A 297 8.77 -17.88 28.71
CA HIS A 297 10.22 -17.98 28.58
C HIS A 297 10.87 -16.59 28.77
N PRO A 298 11.88 -16.42 29.65
CA PRO A 298 12.45 -15.10 29.95
C PRO A 298 13.08 -14.36 28.75
N MET A 299 13.55 -15.10 27.74
CA MET A 299 14.06 -14.53 26.48
C MET A 299 12.98 -14.18 25.47
N PHE A 300 11.74 -14.66 25.67
CA PHE A 300 10.63 -14.26 24.80
C PHE A 300 10.35 -12.77 25.07
N ARG A 301 10.61 -11.93 24.06
CA ARG A 301 10.50 -10.46 24.13
C ARG A 301 9.73 -9.90 22.93
N ASN A 302 9.39 -8.63 23.04
CA ASN A 302 8.47 -7.86 22.18
C ASN A 302 8.94 -7.62 20.73
N GLY A 303 10.01 -8.25 20.27
CA GLY A 303 10.52 -8.08 18.90
C GLY A 303 9.49 -8.49 17.85
N TYR A 304 8.76 -9.58 18.09
CA TYR A 304 7.70 -10.04 17.18
C TYR A 304 6.59 -9.00 17.02
N LEU A 305 6.21 -8.30 18.09
CA LEU A 305 5.11 -7.35 18.04
C LEU A 305 5.48 -6.11 17.24
N TYR A 306 6.73 -5.67 17.40
CA TYR A 306 7.25 -4.53 16.68
C TYR A 306 7.26 -4.77 15.17
N HIS A 307 7.75 -5.94 14.75
CA HIS A 307 7.84 -6.32 13.34
C HIS A 307 6.59 -6.98 12.75
N ALA A 308 5.51 -7.14 13.54
CA ALA A 308 4.23 -7.65 13.06
C ALA A 308 3.13 -6.61 13.26
N CYS A 309 2.54 -6.55 14.45
CA CYS A 309 1.35 -5.74 14.70
C CYS A 309 1.61 -4.25 14.53
N PHE A 310 2.74 -3.73 15.04
CA PHE A 310 3.01 -2.29 14.97
C PHE A 310 3.33 -1.83 13.55
N GLU A 311 3.83 -2.69 12.67
CA GLU A 311 4.08 -2.31 11.27
C GLU A 311 2.78 -1.87 10.58
N CYS A 312 1.63 -2.42 10.98
CA CYS A 312 0.32 -2.04 10.46
C CYS A 312 -0.42 -1.03 11.36
N HIS A 313 -0.54 -1.33 12.66
CA HIS A 313 -1.34 -0.53 13.59
C HIS A 313 -0.64 0.74 14.08
N GLY A 314 0.67 0.87 13.86
CA GLY A 314 1.45 1.97 14.36
C GLY A 314 2.00 1.73 15.76
N SER A 315 3.16 2.31 16.01
CA SER A 315 3.81 2.34 17.33
C SER A 315 3.57 3.67 18.05
N ILE A 316 4.00 3.73 19.30
CA ILE A 316 4.11 4.94 20.09
C ILE A 316 5.56 5.43 20.02
N VAL A 317 5.78 6.61 19.48
CA VAL A 317 7.13 7.15 19.28
C VAL A 317 7.53 8.05 20.44
N VAL A 318 8.61 7.67 21.13
CA VAL A 318 9.09 8.38 22.33
C VAL A 318 10.56 8.75 22.17
N PRO A 319 10.92 10.05 22.17
CA PRO A 319 12.31 10.47 22.23
C PRO A 319 12.88 10.23 23.64
N TYR A 320 14.11 9.74 23.71
CA TYR A 320 14.72 9.41 25.01
C TYR A 320 16.16 9.88 25.17
N LYS A 321 16.82 10.32 24.10
CA LYS A 321 18.21 10.78 24.16
C LYS A 321 18.57 11.65 22.97
N LYS A 322 19.22 12.79 23.20
CA LYS A 322 19.99 13.52 22.18
C LYS A 322 21.43 12.99 22.13
N GLU A 323 21.94 12.75 20.92
CA GLU A 323 23.32 12.31 20.74
C GLU A 323 23.94 12.82 19.45
N THR A 324 25.26 13.00 19.46
CA THR A 324 26.05 13.31 18.27
C THR A 324 26.74 12.04 17.80
N VAL A 325 26.56 11.72 16.52
CA VAL A 325 27.16 10.55 15.87
C VAL A 325 28.06 10.97 14.71
N ASN A 326 29.08 10.17 14.44
CA ASN A 326 29.96 10.36 13.29
C ASN A 326 29.47 9.52 12.12
N ILE A 327 29.09 10.17 11.03
CA ILE A 327 28.68 9.53 9.77
C ILE A 327 29.72 9.92 8.72
N ASN A 328 30.57 8.98 8.32
CA ASN A 328 31.59 9.16 7.27
C ASN A 328 32.47 10.42 7.47
N GLY A 329 32.83 10.75 8.70
CA GLY A 329 33.67 11.91 9.04
C GLY A 329 32.90 13.18 9.38
N VAL A 330 31.57 13.20 9.25
CA VAL A 330 30.71 14.33 9.63
C VAL A 330 30.05 14.06 10.97
N GLN A 331 30.18 15.00 11.89
CA GLN A 331 29.47 14.97 13.17
C GLN A 331 28.03 15.44 12.96
N VAL A 332 27.05 14.58 13.29
CA VAL A 332 25.63 14.85 13.11
C VAL A 332 24.90 14.64 14.43
N SER A 333 24.18 15.65 14.89
CA SER A 333 23.27 15.54 16.03
C SER A 333 21.99 14.85 15.60
N ARG A 334 21.53 13.88 16.40
CA ARG A 334 20.27 13.16 16.23
C ARG A 334 19.55 12.95 17.56
N VAL A 335 18.27 12.59 17.47
CA VAL A 335 17.47 12.12 18.61
C VAL A 335 17.27 10.62 18.48
N ALA A 336 17.58 9.88 19.53
CA ALA A 336 17.25 8.47 19.64
C ALA A 336 15.79 8.31 20.07
N LEU A 337 15.10 7.38 19.41
CA LEU A 337 13.65 7.23 19.47
C LEU A 337 13.30 5.77 19.74
N TRP A 338 12.40 5.53 20.68
CA TRP A 338 11.67 4.27 20.80
C TRP A 338 10.46 4.28 19.90
N GLY A 339 10.01 3.10 19.47
CA GLY A 339 8.88 3.03 18.56
C GLY A 339 9.24 3.30 17.10
N TRP A 340 10.46 3.71 16.76
CA TRP A 340 10.90 4.09 15.41
C TRP A 340 12.05 3.20 14.90
N PRO A 341 12.12 2.83 13.60
CA PRO A 341 11.27 3.24 12.47
C PRO A 341 9.91 2.53 12.41
N ASN A 342 8.85 3.30 12.20
CA ASN A 342 7.50 2.73 12.06
C ASN A 342 6.66 3.54 11.08
N ASN A 343 5.93 2.84 10.22
CA ASN A 343 5.03 3.44 9.23
C ASN A 343 3.59 2.94 9.34
N GLY A 344 3.25 2.27 10.44
CA GLY A 344 1.89 1.80 10.67
C GLY A 344 0.93 2.98 10.78
N ALA A 345 -0.26 2.82 10.21
CA ALA A 345 -1.15 3.93 9.90
C ALA A 345 -1.44 4.80 11.13
N ALA A 346 -1.69 4.17 12.29
CA ALA A 346 -2.08 4.86 13.52
C ALA A 346 -0.92 5.14 14.49
N ARG A 347 0.29 5.39 13.97
CA ARG A 347 1.44 5.81 14.78
C ARG A 347 1.11 7.06 15.59
N ILE A 348 1.57 7.09 16.85
CA ILE A 348 1.46 8.26 17.73
C ILE A 348 2.83 8.95 17.75
N ASP A 349 2.87 10.18 17.25
CA ASP A 349 4.11 10.95 17.10
C ASP A 349 4.45 11.78 18.34
N PRO A 350 5.73 12.18 18.53
CA PRO A 350 6.19 12.87 19.74
C PRO A 350 5.48 14.21 20.03
N ASP A 351 4.87 14.82 19.02
CA ASP A 351 4.12 16.06 19.13
C ASP A 351 2.63 15.87 19.51
N GLY A 352 2.23 14.63 19.79
CA GLY A 352 0.86 14.24 20.12
C GLY A 352 -0.06 14.11 18.91
N SER A 353 0.46 14.22 17.69
CA SER A 353 -0.34 13.91 16.50
C SER A 353 -0.59 12.41 16.38
N LEU A 354 -1.77 12.11 15.85
CA LEU A 354 -2.34 10.77 15.79
C LEU A 354 -2.49 10.34 14.34
N GLY A 355 -1.80 9.27 13.95
CA GLY A 355 -1.75 8.77 12.58
C GLY A 355 -0.56 9.31 11.77
N THR A 356 -0.15 8.54 10.77
CA THR A 356 0.97 8.88 9.89
C THR A 356 0.53 9.09 8.44
N CYS A 357 1.05 10.15 7.83
CA CYS A 357 0.77 10.47 6.43
C CYS A 357 1.56 9.60 5.43
N THR A 358 2.53 8.81 5.87
CA THR A 358 3.41 8.06 4.97
C THR A 358 3.01 6.59 4.79
N ALA A 359 1.89 6.14 5.38
CA ALA A 359 1.41 4.76 5.26
C ALA A 359 1.02 4.39 3.82
N CYS A 360 0.31 5.28 3.11
CA CYS A 360 -0.20 5.01 1.76
C CYS A 360 0.64 5.63 0.63
N HIS A 361 1.24 6.80 0.89
CA HIS A 361 2.18 7.44 -0.03
C HIS A 361 3.50 7.73 0.71
N PRO A 362 4.39 6.72 0.79
CA PRO A 362 5.67 6.81 1.44
C PRO A 362 6.49 8.05 1.07
N ARG A 363 7.22 8.54 2.07
CA ARG A 363 8.32 9.49 1.85
C ARG A 363 9.45 8.82 1.05
N HIS A 364 10.22 9.53 0.23
CA HIS A 364 10.15 10.98 0.00
C HIS A 364 9.49 11.36 -1.33
N LEU A 365 8.93 10.38 -2.03
CA LEU A 365 8.23 10.60 -3.29
C LEU A 365 6.80 11.14 -3.10
N PHE A 366 6.10 10.70 -2.04
CA PHE A 366 4.72 11.10 -1.72
C PHE A 366 3.77 11.00 -2.93
N SER A 367 3.89 9.91 -3.69
CA SER A 367 3.19 9.76 -4.97
C SER A 367 1.72 9.38 -4.77
N VAL A 368 0.82 10.13 -5.43
CA VAL A 368 -0.60 9.76 -5.50
C VAL A 368 -0.83 8.51 -6.34
N LYS A 369 0.04 8.22 -7.32
CA LYS A 369 0.03 6.94 -8.02
C LYS A 369 0.22 5.80 -7.02
N GLN A 370 1.25 5.87 -6.17
CA GLN A 370 1.48 4.86 -5.15
C GLN A 370 0.29 4.73 -4.17
N ALA A 371 -0.30 5.85 -3.75
CA ALA A 371 -1.51 5.85 -2.92
C ALA A 371 -2.73 5.18 -3.58
N ARG A 372 -2.81 5.22 -4.91
CA ARG A 372 -3.92 4.66 -5.70
C ARG A 372 -3.71 3.20 -6.10
N GLU A 373 -2.46 2.75 -6.11
CA GLU A 373 -2.12 1.36 -6.41
C GLU A 373 -2.55 0.43 -5.26
N PRO A 374 -3.27 -0.67 -5.55
CA PRO A 374 -3.73 -1.63 -4.55
C PRO A 374 -2.64 -2.13 -3.60
N TRP A 375 -1.41 -2.32 -4.10
CA TRP A 375 -0.28 -2.86 -3.33
C TRP A 375 0.08 -2.02 -2.10
N THR A 376 -0.12 -0.70 -2.10
CA THR A 376 0.16 0.10 -0.90
C THR A 376 -0.80 -0.23 0.24
N CYS A 377 -2.04 -0.60 -0.08
CA CYS A 377 -3.02 -1.07 0.90
C CYS A 377 -2.66 -2.50 1.36
N GLY A 378 -2.16 -3.32 0.43
CA GLY A 378 -1.72 -4.70 0.65
C GLY A 378 -0.56 -4.86 1.61
N GLN A 379 0.14 -3.78 2.02
CA GLN A 379 1.10 -3.85 3.13
C GLN A 379 0.42 -4.30 4.45
N CYS A 380 -0.82 -3.87 4.68
CA CYS A 380 -1.54 -4.08 5.94
C CYS A 380 -2.87 -4.83 5.77
N HIS A 381 -3.54 -4.68 4.63
CA HIS A 381 -4.83 -5.31 4.33
C HIS A 381 -4.66 -6.61 3.54
N LEU A 382 -4.05 -7.59 4.20
CA LEU A 382 -3.71 -8.90 3.67
C LEU A 382 -3.90 -9.99 4.72
N GLY A 383 -3.73 -11.25 4.31
CA GLY A 383 -3.56 -12.38 5.19
C GLY A 383 -4.86 -12.93 5.78
N TYR A 384 -4.74 -13.67 6.88
CA TYR A 384 -5.81 -14.56 7.32
C TYR A 384 -7.06 -13.83 7.84
N ASP A 385 -6.93 -12.65 8.42
CA ASP A 385 -7.99 -11.97 9.15
C ASP A 385 -8.63 -10.81 8.36
N HIS A 386 -7.94 -10.21 7.40
CA HIS A 386 -8.53 -9.22 6.50
C HIS A 386 -7.82 -9.21 5.14
N PRO A 387 -8.00 -10.26 4.31
CA PRO A 387 -7.32 -10.45 3.02
C PRO A 387 -7.91 -9.56 1.91
N HIS A 388 -7.93 -8.24 2.12
CA HIS A 388 -8.60 -7.36 1.15
C HIS A 388 -7.84 -7.31 -0.17
N ILE A 389 -6.51 -7.37 -0.15
CA ILE A 389 -5.71 -7.37 -1.37
C ILE A 389 -5.93 -8.67 -2.18
N GLU A 390 -5.95 -9.83 -1.52
CA GLU A 390 -6.19 -11.11 -2.18
C GLU A 390 -7.61 -11.20 -2.75
N ILE A 391 -8.60 -10.71 -2.00
CA ILE A 391 -9.99 -10.59 -2.48
C ILE A 391 -10.07 -9.67 -3.69
N TYR A 392 -9.37 -8.53 -3.66
CA TYR A 392 -9.35 -7.58 -4.76
C TYR A 392 -8.72 -8.19 -6.01
N GLU A 393 -7.57 -8.86 -5.87
CA GLU A 393 -6.85 -9.51 -6.95
C GLU A 393 -7.70 -10.56 -7.67
N GLU A 394 -8.44 -11.40 -6.94
CA GLU A 394 -9.30 -12.40 -7.58
C GLU A 394 -10.55 -11.78 -8.25
N SER A 395 -10.99 -10.61 -7.76
CA SER A 395 -12.16 -9.93 -8.30
C SER A 395 -11.94 -9.50 -9.75
N LYS A 396 -13.03 -9.29 -10.51
CA LYS A 396 -12.91 -8.72 -11.87
C LYS A 396 -12.30 -7.32 -11.89
N HIS A 397 -12.41 -6.54 -10.81
CA HIS A 397 -11.77 -5.24 -10.72
C HIS A 397 -10.24 -5.37 -10.69
N GLY A 398 -9.71 -6.25 -9.82
CA GLY A 398 -8.27 -6.51 -9.74
C GLY A 398 -7.71 -7.13 -11.01
N ASN A 399 -8.42 -8.11 -11.60
CA ASN A 399 -8.01 -8.70 -12.88
C ASN A 399 -7.86 -7.68 -14.02
N ILE A 400 -8.78 -6.70 -14.12
CA ILE A 400 -8.71 -5.65 -15.16
C ILE A 400 -7.57 -4.67 -14.86
N TRP A 401 -7.40 -4.31 -13.58
CA TRP A 401 -6.28 -3.47 -13.16
C TRP A 401 -4.92 -4.13 -13.43
N ASP A 402 -4.76 -5.41 -13.12
CA ASP A 402 -3.51 -6.13 -13.39
C ASP A 402 -3.20 -6.16 -14.89
N ALA A 403 -4.22 -6.43 -15.72
CA ALA A 403 -4.07 -6.48 -17.17
C ALA A 403 -3.78 -5.12 -17.83
N TYR A 404 -4.44 -4.03 -17.39
CA TYR A 404 -4.46 -2.75 -18.11
C TYR A 404 -4.03 -1.53 -17.29
N GLY A 405 -3.77 -1.70 -16.00
CA GLY A 405 -3.44 -0.60 -15.09
C GLY A 405 -2.16 0.15 -15.49
N HIS A 406 -1.24 -0.50 -16.18
CA HIS A 406 -0.04 0.13 -16.71
C HIS A 406 -0.33 1.18 -17.81
N GLU A 407 -1.51 1.12 -18.45
CA GLU A 407 -1.97 2.09 -19.45
C GLU A 407 -2.67 3.31 -18.84
N TRP A 408 -2.97 3.27 -17.54
CA TRP A 408 -3.76 4.31 -16.87
C TRP A 408 -2.94 5.55 -16.51
N ASN A 409 -3.62 6.70 -16.44
CA ASN A 409 -3.03 7.94 -15.95
C ASN A 409 -3.23 8.06 -14.43
N TRP A 410 -2.26 7.54 -13.67
CA TRP A 410 -2.31 7.47 -12.21
C TRP A 410 -2.13 8.80 -11.48
N GLU A 411 -1.53 9.79 -12.14
CA GLU A 411 -1.10 11.05 -11.51
C GLU A 411 -2.13 12.18 -11.64
N GLN A 412 -3.19 11.99 -12.44
CA GLN A 412 -4.21 13.00 -12.71
C GLN A 412 -5.11 13.25 -11.48
N ILE A 413 -5.34 14.54 -11.14
CA ILE A 413 -6.23 14.96 -10.05
C ILE A 413 -7.12 16.09 -10.60
N PRO A 414 -8.47 15.99 -10.49
CA PRO A 414 -9.24 14.80 -10.07
C PRO A 414 -9.10 13.64 -11.07
N TRP A 415 -9.35 12.39 -10.64
CA TRP A 415 -9.18 11.21 -11.50
C TRP A 415 -10.43 10.96 -12.34
N ARG A 416 -10.31 10.91 -13.68
CA ARG A 416 -11.47 10.88 -14.57
C ARG A 416 -11.83 9.47 -14.98
N VAL A 417 -13.03 9.03 -14.64
CA VAL A 417 -13.49 7.67 -14.92
C VAL A 417 -13.72 7.49 -16.42
N GLY A 418 -13.21 6.39 -16.99
CA GLY A 418 -13.29 6.06 -18.41
C GLY A 418 -12.31 6.82 -19.31
N VAL A 419 -11.57 7.79 -18.75
CA VAL A 419 -10.53 8.55 -19.47
C VAL A 419 -9.14 8.24 -18.91
N ASP A 420 -8.98 8.35 -17.59
CA ASP A 420 -7.70 8.10 -16.92
C ASP A 420 -7.57 6.66 -16.40
N PHE A 421 -8.70 5.99 -16.14
CA PHE A 421 -8.78 4.59 -15.67
C PHE A 421 -10.14 3.97 -16.01
N ASN A 422 -10.24 2.64 -16.06
CA ASN A 422 -11.47 1.93 -16.43
C ASN A 422 -11.89 0.79 -15.48
N ALA A 423 -11.16 0.52 -14.40
CA ALA A 423 -11.59 -0.34 -13.30
C ALA A 423 -11.22 0.27 -11.95
N PRO A 424 -12.01 0.06 -10.89
CA PRO A 424 -11.73 0.65 -9.59
C PRO A 424 -10.55 -0.04 -8.90
N THR A 425 -9.78 0.72 -8.13
CA THR A 425 -8.86 0.22 -7.10
C THR A 425 -9.42 0.45 -5.70
N CYS A 426 -8.68 0.03 -4.67
CA CYS A 426 -8.98 0.35 -3.27
C CYS A 426 -9.23 1.86 -3.09
N ALA A 427 -8.34 2.70 -3.64
CA ALA A 427 -8.44 4.14 -3.53
C ALA A 427 -9.62 4.71 -4.32
N THR A 428 -10.02 4.14 -5.47
CA THR A 428 -11.23 4.58 -6.21
C THR A 428 -12.46 4.48 -5.30
N CYS A 429 -12.63 3.33 -4.65
CA CYS A 429 -13.78 3.03 -3.80
C CYS A 429 -13.75 3.78 -2.47
N HIS A 430 -12.58 3.99 -1.86
CA HIS A 430 -12.50 4.48 -0.48
C HIS A 430 -12.02 5.92 -0.30
N MET A 431 -11.26 6.50 -1.24
CA MET A 431 -10.51 7.75 -0.97
C MET A 431 -10.54 8.80 -2.08
N SER A 432 -10.49 8.38 -3.34
CA SER A 432 -10.14 9.27 -4.46
C SER A 432 -11.25 10.26 -4.79
N THR A 433 -10.84 11.46 -5.21
CA THR A 433 -11.70 12.41 -5.92
C THR A 433 -11.87 11.94 -7.36
N LEU A 434 -13.12 11.65 -7.75
CA LEU A 434 -13.48 11.14 -9.07
C LEU A 434 -14.24 12.18 -9.87
N ALA A 435 -13.96 12.27 -11.17
CA ALA A 435 -14.55 13.25 -12.07
C ALA A 435 -15.01 12.64 -13.40
N ASP A 436 -15.81 13.42 -14.14
CA ASP A 436 -16.15 13.12 -15.53
C ASP A 436 -15.01 13.48 -16.49
N ALA A 437 -15.20 13.24 -17.79
CA ALA A 437 -14.20 13.54 -18.82
C ALA A 437 -13.79 15.03 -18.88
N ASN A 438 -14.67 15.94 -18.44
CA ASN A 438 -14.45 17.38 -18.43
C ASN A 438 -13.81 17.87 -17.11
N GLY A 439 -13.61 16.97 -16.14
CA GLY A 439 -13.05 17.31 -14.83
C GLY A 439 -14.10 17.77 -13.81
N ASN A 440 -15.40 17.66 -14.09
CA ASN A 440 -16.43 17.95 -13.09
C ASN A 440 -16.43 16.86 -12.02
N ILE A 441 -16.41 17.24 -10.75
CA ILE A 441 -16.37 16.31 -9.63
C ILE A 441 -17.67 15.51 -9.54
N LEU A 442 -17.56 14.19 -9.61
CA LEU A 442 -18.65 13.23 -9.46
C LEU A 442 -18.71 12.66 -8.04
N VAL A 443 -17.53 12.39 -7.46
CA VAL A 443 -17.40 11.90 -6.08
C VAL A 443 -16.24 12.66 -5.41
N PRO A 444 -16.49 13.42 -4.33
CA PRO A 444 -15.43 14.08 -3.57
C PRO A 444 -14.46 13.08 -2.94
N GLY A 445 -13.18 13.42 -2.94
CA GLY A 445 -12.15 12.63 -2.25
C GLY A 445 -12.11 12.91 -0.75
N THR A 446 -11.66 11.93 0.02
CA THR A 446 -11.62 11.98 1.47
C THR A 446 -10.49 11.13 2.04
N HIS A 447 -9.91 11.57 3.16
CA HIS A 447 -9.08 10.76 4.04
C HIS A 447 -9.86 10.21 5.25
N ASP A 448 -11.17 10.46 5.31
CA ASP A 448 -12.06 9.86 6.27
C ASP A 448 -12.50 8.49 5.76
N LEU A 449 -11.74 7.47 6.13
CA LEU A 449 -11.93 6.10 5.67
C LEU A 449 -13.22 5.46 6.19
N ALA A 450 -13.94 6.10 7.12
CA ALA A 450 -15.26 5.64 7.55
C ALA A 450 -16.41 6.19 6.68
N ARG A 451 -16.17 7.25 5.90
CA ARG A 451 -17.19 8.00 5.14
C ARG A 451 -18.00 7.16 4.15
N ARG A 452 -17.45 6.04 3.68
CA ARG A 452 -18.12 5.13 2.72
C ARG A 452 -18.40 3.75 3.30
N LEU A 453 -18.21 3.58 4.62
CA LEU A 453 -18.41 2.32 5.32
C LEU A 453 -19.73 2.32 6.06
N VAL A 454 -20.53 1.29 5.84
CA VAL A 454 -21.81 1.09 6.54
C VAL A 454 -21.78 -0.05 7.55
N TRP A 455 -20.86 -0.99 7.37
CA TRP A 455 -20.69 -2.17 8.22
C TRP A 455 -19.29 -2.17 8.82
N ASP A 456 -19.21 -2.50 10.10
CA ASP A 456 -18.00 -3.04 10.69
C ASP A 456 -18.00 -4.57 10.51
N GLN A 457 -17.06 -5.06 9.71
CA GLN A 457 -16.94 -6.48 9.37
C GLN A 457 -15.81 -7.17 10.15
N MET A 458 -15.15 -6.47 11.09
CA MET A 458 -13.95 -6.96 11.77
C MET A 458 -14.24 -7.55 13.15
N HIS A 459 -15.41 -7.31 13.73
CA HIS A 459 -15.78 -7.81 15.06
C HIS A 459 -16.53 -9.15 15.00
N PHE A 460 -16.70 -9.78 16.18
CA PHE A 460 -17.38 -11.06 16.36
C PHE A 460 -18.72 -11.11 15.62
N PHE A 461 -19.53 -10.09 15.85
CA PHE A 461 -20.79 -9.84 15.16
C PHE A 461 -20.65 -8.55 14.37
N SER A 462 -21.33 -8.52 13.23
CA SER A 462 -21.34 -7.35 12.38
C SER A 462 -22.25 -6.30 13.00
N HIS A 463 -21.84 -5.04 12.92
CA HIS A 463 -22.65 -3.92 13.39
C HIS A 463 -22.50 -2.73 12.44
N PRO A 464 -23.44 -1.78 12.46
CA PRO A 464 -23.31 -0.58 11.64
C PRO A 464 -22.01 0.18 11.96
N LYS A 465 -21.35 0.74 10.94
CA LYS A 465 -20.11 1.50 11.15
C LYS A 465 -20.43 2.81 11.88
N PRO A 466 -19.82 3.08 13.04
CA PRO A 466 -20.28 4.17 13.88
C PRO A 466 -19.44 5.45 13.66
N VAL A 467 -19.89 6.59 14.19
CA VAL A 467 -19.40 7.95 13.85
C VAL A 467 -18.02 8.34 14.46
N ILE A 468 -17.64 7.72 15.58
CA ILE A 468 -16.44 7.91 16.42
C ILE A 468 -15.50 6.67 16.29
N PRO A 469 -14.19 6.73 16.58
CA PRO A 469 -13.35 5.52 16.56
C PRO A 469 -13.85 4.48 17.60
N ASP A 470 -13.98 3.21 17.22
CA ASP A 470 -14.77 2.21 17.97
C ASP A 470 -13.86 1.11 18.63
N LYS A 471 -14.33 0.38 19.66
CA LYS A 471 -14.03 -1.07 19.84
C LYS A 471 -15.06 -1.84 20.70
N LEU A 472 -16.06 -1.24 21.35
CA LEU A 472 -17.39 -0.95 20.82
C LEU A 472 -17.74 0.47 21.27
N GLN A 473 -17.40 1.49 20.48
CA GLN A 473 -17.30 2.92 20.78
C GLN A 473 -16.96 3.24 22.23
N VAL A 474 -15.80 2.69 22.57
CA VAL A 474 -15.14 2.72 23.87
C VAL A 474 -15.98 2.04 24.96
N SER A 475 -16.61 0.92 24.60
CA SER A 475 -17.48 -0.02 25.35
C SER A 475 -17.99 0.49 26.70
N LEU A 476 -18.84 1.51 26.70
CA LEU A 476 -19.27 2.41 25.62
C LEU A 476 -19.15 3.78 26.27
N PHE A 477 -18.07 4.50 26.00
CA PHE A 477 -17.57 5.61 26.82
C PHE A 477 -17.50 5.36 28.35
N LEU A 478 -17.08 4.15 28.78
CA LEU A 478 -16.39 3.85 30.05
C LEU A 478 -17.10 3.07 31.20
N GLY A 479 -18.19 2.33 30.97
CA GLY A 479 -18.90 1.56 32.01
C GLY A 479 -18.83 0.01 32.00
N GLY A 480 -18.10 -0.64 31.07
CA GLY A 480 -17.84 -2.09 31.14
C GLY A 480 -18.88 -3.02 30.48
N PHE A 481 -19.48 -2.61 29.37
CA PHE A 481 -20.44 -3.45 28.64
C PHE A 481 -19.73 -4.58 27.87
N SER A 482 -20.26 -5.81 27.94
CA SER A 482 -19.69 -6.98 27.25
C SER A 482 -20.57 -7.39 26.07
N VAL A 483 -20.08 -7.13 24.86
CA VAL A 483 -20.69 -7.56 23.59
C VAL A 483 -20.81 -9.09 23.52
N LEU A 484 -19.95 -9.80 24.26
CA LEU A 484 -19.98 -11.26 24.40
C LEU A 484 -21.25 -11.76 25.12
N LYS A 485 -22.01 -10.93 25.84
CA LYS A 485 -23.28 -11.35 26.45
C LYS A 485 -24.49 -11.28 25.51
N GLY A 486 -24.27 -10.87 24.25
CA GLY A 486 -25.14 -11.23 23.12
C GLY A 486 -26.47 -10.49 22.95
N LYS A 487 -26.86 -9.56 23.84
CA LYS A 487 -28.13 -8.83 23.67
C LYS A 487 -27.92 -7.43 23.11
N MET A 488 -28.09 -7.30 21.80
CA MET A 488 -28.22 -6.01 21.13
C MET A 488 -29.37 -5.18 21.75
N GLU A 489 -30.42 -5.86 22.24
CA GLU A 489 -31.54 -5.29 22.99
C GLU A 489 -31.12 -4.48 24.22
N ASP A 490 -30.08 -4.91 24.93
CA ASP A 490 -29.60 -4.22 26.14
C ASP A 490 -28.89 -2.90 25.80
N VAL A 491 -28.26 -2.82 24.62
CA VAL A 491 -27.68 -1.58 24.06
C VAL A 491 -28.77 -0.61 23.65
N TYR A 492 -29.83 -1.10 22.98
CA TYR A 492 -31.00 -0.30 22.63
C TYR A 492 -31.75 0.21 23.88
N ALA A 493 -31.97 -0.64 24.89
CA ALA A 493 -32.66 -0.29 26.13
C ALA A 493 -31.89 0.71 27.02
N ALA A 494 -30.56 0.72 26.95
CA ALA A 494 -29.73 1.74 27.61
C ALA A 494 -29.85 3.11 26.92
N ALA A 495 -29.93 3.13 25.59
CA ALA A 495 -30.08 4.35 24.79
C ALA A 495 -31.46 5.02 24.97
N GLU A 496 -32.53 4.25 25.17
CA GLU A 496 -33.90 4.76 25.38
C GLU A 496 -34.08 5.59 26.66
N LYS A 497 -33.15 5.49 27.63
CA LYS A 497 -33.23 6.23 28.91
C LYS A 497 -32.68 7.66 28.85
N ILE A 498 -32.14 8.10 27.71
CA ILE A 498 -31.55 9.44 27.54
C ILE A 498 -32.65 10.47 27.17
N PRO A 499 -32.78 11.61 27.87
CA PRO A 499 -33.85 12.60 27.64
C PRO A 499 -33.84 13.21 26.23
N GLU A 500 -35.02 13.39 25.63
CA GLU A 500 -35.23 13.92 24.26
C GLU A 500 -34.54 15.25 23.96
N SER A 501 -34.35 16.06 24.98
CA SER A 501 -33.75 17.39 24.91
C SER A 501 -32.22 17.41 25.02
N SER A 502 -31.57 16.26 25.24
CA SER A 502 -30.11 16.22 25.37
C SER A 502 -29.45 16.45 24.00
N PRO A 503 -28.49 17.39 23.85
CA PRO A 503 -27.68 17.51 22.63
C PRO A 503 -26.80 16.27 22.39
N TYR A 504 -26.76 15.35 23.35
CA TYR A 504 -26.10 14.05 23.31
C TYR A 504 -27.09 12.87 23.27
N LYS A 505 -28.41 13.10 23.14
CA LYS A 505 -29.36 12.03 22.80
C LYS A 505 -29.12 11.67 21.35
N TYR A 506 -28.28 10.66 21.14
CA TYR A 506 -27.96 10.11 19.83
C TYR A 506 -29.24 9.85 19.01
N PRO A 507 -29.50 10.57 17.91
CA PRO A 507 -30.60 10.23 17.01
C PRO A 507 -30.26 9.04 16.10
N VAL A 508 -29.08 8.43 16.21
CA VAL A 508 -28.46 7.66 15.10
C VAL A 508 -27.64 6.45 15.59
N PHE A 509 -27.91 5.84 16.75
CA PHE A 509 -26.99 4.79 17.21
C PHE A 509 -27.03 3.49 16.42
N MET A 510 -27.95 3.28 15.47
CA MET A 510 -27.75 2.22 14.46
C MET A 510 -28.23 2.56 13.05
N GLY A 511 -28.90 3.68 12.80
CA GLY A 511 -29.29 4.15 11.46
C GLY A 511 -29.65 3.06 10.44
N LEU A 512 -30.24 1.96 10.88
CA LEU A 512 -30.37 0.70 10.16
C LEU A 512 -31.63 0.01 10.67
N LYS A 513 -32.49 -0.35 9.74
CA LYS A 513 -33.72 -1.11 9.99
C LYS A 513 -33.84 -2.24 8.99
N ILE A 514 -34.03 -3.47 9.48
CA ILE A 514 -34.42 -4.60 8.63
C ILE A 514 -35.92 -4.46 8.33
N VAL A 515 -36.29 -4.50 7.06
CA VAL A 515 -37.67 -4.33 6.58
C VAL A 515 -38.14 -5.61 5.93
N ASP A 516 -39.24 -6.14 6.43
CA ASP A 516 -39.97 -7.23 5.79
C ASP A 516 -40.83 -6.66 4.64
N GLU A 517 -40.63 -7.19 3.43
CA GLU A 517 -41.36 -6.76 2.23
C GLU A 517 -42.59 -7.64 1.95
N VAL A 518 -42.92 -8.62 2.80
CA VAL A 518 -44.09 -9.48 2.60
C VAL A 518 -45.39 -8.70 2.89
N LYS A 519 -46.17 -8.46 1.83
CA LYS A 519 -47.55 -7.99 1.96
C LYS A 519 -48.48 -9.17 2.25
N PRO A 520 -49.54 -9.01 3.06
CA PRO A 520 -50.53 -10.05 3.27
C PRO A 520 -51.07 -10.59 1.93
N GLY A 521 -50.90 -11.89 1.67
CA GLY A 521 -51.38 -12.56 0.45
C GLY A 521 -50.35 -12.77 -0.67
N GLU A 522 -49.11 -12.29 -0.53
CA GLU A 522 -48.03 -12.62 -1.47
C GLU A 522 -47.37 -13.97 -1.11
N PRO A 523 -47.04 -14.84 -2.08
CA PRO A 523 -46.34 -16.09 -1.80
C PRO A 523 -44.94 -15.81 -1.24
N GLY A 524 -44.67 -16.36 -0.05
CA GLY A 524 -43.37 -16.30 0.62
C GLY A 524 -42.38 -17.27 0.00
N PHE A 525 -41.71 -16.87 -1.08
CA PHE A 525 -40.47 -17.49 -1.54
C PHE A 525 -39.29 -16.71 -0.91
N PRO A 526 -38.14 -17.32 -0.57
CA PRO A 526 -37.12 -16.64 0.23
C PRO A 526 -36.68 -15.34 -0.45
N ARG A 527 -37.10 -14.21 0.10
CA ARG A 527 -36.68 -12.87 -0.34
C ARG A 527 -35.44 -12.51 0.45
N LEU A 528 -34.45 -11.96 -0.26
CA LEU A 528 -33.32 -11.29 0.39
C LEU A 528 -33.88 -10.18 1.28
N LEU A 529 -33.40 -10.07 2.51
CA LEU A 529 -33.78 -9.02 3.43
C LEU A 529 -33.48 -7.66 2.81
N LYS A 530 -34.34 -6.68 3.10
CA LYS A 530 -34.08 -5.28 2.76
C LYS A 530 -33.66 -4.55 4.01
N ILE A 531 -32.59 -3.76 3.88
CA ILE A 531 -32.10 -2.89 4.93
C ILE A 531 -32.33 -1.44 4.53
N GLU A 532 -32.95 -0.69 5.42
CA GLU A 532 -33.11 0.76 5.30
C GLU A 532 -32.12 1.47 6.20
N TYR A 533 -31.26 2.30 5.59
CA TYR A 533 -30.31 3.14 6.30
C TYR A 533 -30.87 4.55 6.56
N THR A 534 -30.58 5.12 7.73
CA THR A 534 -30.96 6.48 8.13
C THR A 534 -29.76 7.25 8.70
N GLY A 535 -29.88 8.58 8.79
CA GLY A 535 -28.78 9.45 9.21
C GLY A 535 -27.53 9.30 8.34
N GLU A 536 -26.37 9.36 8.96
CA GLU A 536 -25.06 9.31 8.30
C GLU A 536 -24.81 7.98 7.55
N LEU A 537 -25.33 6.84 8.05
CA LEU A 537 -25.19 5.55 7.36
C LEU A 537 -25.88 5.54 5.99
N LYS A 538 -26.97 6.29 5.84
CA LYS A 538 -27.62 6.48 4.54
C LYS A 538 -26.70 7.24 3.60
N GLU A 539 -26.06 8.30 4.10
CA GLU A 539 -25.10 9.10 3.33
C GLU A 539 -23.90 8.24 2.92
N HIS A 540 -23.32 7.46 3.83
CA HIS A 540 -22.24 6.52 3.53
C HIS A 540 -22.61 5.53 2.43
N ARG A 541 -23.81 4.92 2.50
CA ARG A 541 -24.28 4.00 1.46
C ARG A 541 -24.45 4.70 0.13
N GLU A 542 -25.07 5.87 0.11
CA GLU A 542 -25.31 6.61 -1.14
C GLU A 542 -24.02 7.13 -1.77
N GLU A 543 -23.02 7.54 -0.98
CA GLU A 543 -21.68 7.87 -1.48
C GLU A 543 -21.00 6.65 -2.11
N MET A 544 -21.04 5.49 -1.46
CA MET A 544 -20.46 4.27 -2.04
C MET A 544 -21.21 3.85 -3.32
N LYS A 545 -22.55 3.94 -3.33
CA LYS A 545 -23.36 3.67 -4.52
C LYS A 545 -23.04 4.66 -5.65
N ALA A 546 -22.73 5.92 -5.34
CA ALA A 546 -22.35 6.91 -6.34
C ALA A 546 -21.08 6.47 -7.09
N VAL A 547 -20.09 5.91 -6.40
CA VAL A 547 -18.89 5.33 -7.02
C VAL A 547 -19.27 4.18 -7.96
N CYS A 548 -20.10 3.24 -7.52
CA CYS A 548 -20.50 2.09 -8.36
C CYS A 548 -21.29 2.53 -9.60
N LYS A 549 -22.13 3.56 -9.48
CA LYS A 549 -22.96 4.11 -10.56
C LYS A 549 -22.16 4.82 -11.66
N LEU A 550 -20.85 5.04 -11.46
CA LEU A 550 -19.96 5.55 -12.51
C LEU A 550 -19.76 4.53 -13.64
N CYS A 551 -19.91 3.23 -13.34
CA CYS A 551 -19.71 2.15 -14.32
C CYS A 551 -20.91 1.19 -14.45
N HIS A 552 -21.78 1.12 -13.43
CA HIS A 552 -22.89 0.15 -13.38
C HIS A 552 -24.26 0.83 -13.31
N SER A 553 -25.29 0.15 -13.81
CA SER A 553 -26.67 0.62 -13.69
C SER A 553 -27.13 0.62 -12.23
N SER A 554 -28.05 1.52 -11.88
CA SER A 554 -28.63 1.59 -10.52
C SER A 554 -29.22 0.26 -10.07
N GLN A 555 -29.90 -0.47 -10.95
CA GLN A 555 -30.47 -1.78 -10.66
C GLN A 555 -29.40 -2.80 -10.27
N TRP A 556 -28.27 -2.83 -10.99
CA TRP A 556 -27.16 -3.73 -10.66
C TRP A 556 -26.59 -3.37 -9.28
N VAL A 557 -26.36 -2.08 -9.02
CA VAL A 557 -25.80 -1.57 -7.77
C VAL A 557 -26.72 -1.89 -6.58
N ASP A 558 -28.02 -1.65 -6.70
CA ASP A 558 -28.99 -1.92 -5.65
C ASP A 558 -29.12 -3.42 -5.36
N ASN A 559 -29.09 -4.26 -6.40
CA ASN A 559 -29.11 -5.71 -6.25
C ASN A 559 -27.85 -6.25 -5.56
N PHE A 560 -26.66 -5.79 -5.98
CA PHE A 560 -25.39 -6.17 -5.37
C PHE A 560 -25.40 -5.89 -3.86
N PHE A 561 -25.76 -4.67 -3.50
CA PHE A 561 -25.79 -4.27 -2.11
C PHE A 561 -26.85 -5.01 -1.28
N ARG A 562 -28.01 -5.33 -1.86
CA ARG A 562 -29.01 -6.18 -1.20
C ARG A 562 -28.49 -7.57 -0.89
N THR A 563 -27.78 -8.21 -1.84
CA THR A 563 -27.16 -9.52 -1.60
C THR A 563 -26.00 -9.45 -0.62
N ALA A 564 -25.18 -8.39 -0.68
CA ALA A 564 -24.07 -8.19 0.25
C ALA A 564 -24.54 -7.97 1.68
N ASP A 565 -25.61 -7.19 1.86
CA ASP A 565 -26.22 -6.98 3.17
C ASP A 565 -26.86 -8.26 3.74
N GLN A 566 -27.48 -9.09 2.90
CA GLN A 566 -27.96 -10.42 3.32
C GLN A 566 -26.82 -11.30 3.83
N ASN A 567 -25.67 -11.27 3.15
CA ASN A 567 -24.50 -12.09 3.52
C ASN A 567 -23.99 -11.78 4.93
N ILE A 568 -24.00 -10.51 5.33
CA ILE A 568 -23.67 -10.10 6.72
C ILE A 568 -24.59 -10.78 7.73
N ILE A 569 -25.88 -10.82 7.42
CA ILE A 569 -26.89 -11.41 8.30
C ILE A 569 -26.73 -12.93 8.38
N ASP A 570 -26.46 -13.59 7.24
CA ASP A 570 -26.21 -15.03 7.19
C ASP A 570 -25.02 -15.42 8.06
N TYR A 571 -23.92 -14.67 7.97
CA TYR A 571 -22.76 -14.84 8.85
C TYR A 571 -23.14 -14.64 10.33
N ASP A 572 -23.83 -13.56 10.66
CA ASP A 572 -24.18 -13.24 12.04
C ASP A 572 -25.06 -14.32 12.69
N VAL A 573 -25.96 -14.96 11.93
CA VAL A 573 -26.75 -16.11 12.38
C VAL A 573 -25.84 -17.29 12.74
N VAL A 574 -24.90 -17.64 11.86
CA VAL A 574 -23.93 -18.73 12.08
C VAL A 574 -23.04 -18.43 13.28
N ALA A 575 -22.51 -17.21 13.39
CA ALA A 575 -21.66 -16.80 14.48
C ALA A 575 -22.41 -16.85 15.83
N ARG A 576 -23.65 -16.39 15.89
CA ARG A 576 -24.48 -16.46 17.11
C ARG A 576 -24.79 -17.90 17.51
N PHE A 577 -25.05 -18.77 16.54
CA PHE A 577 -25.23 -20.19 16.79
C PHE A 577 -23.95 -20.82 17.37
N ALA A 578 -22.80 -20.61 16.72
CA ALA A 578 -21.50 -21.10 17.20
C ALA A 578 -21.21 -20.62 18.63
N PHE A 579 -21.41 -19.33 18.89
CA PHE A 579 -21.21 -18.77 20.21
C PHE A 579 -22.15 -19.36 21.27
N SER A 580 -23.40 -19.65 20.92
CA SER A 580 -24.34 -20.34 21.82
C SER A 580 -23.89 -21.75 22.18
N LEU A 581 -23.23 -22.47 21.26
CA LEU A 581 -22.60 -23.76 21.55
C LEU A 581 -21.43 -23.62 22.53
N LEU A 582 -20.61 -22.58 22.38
CA LEU A 582 -19.53 -22.30 23.33
C LEU A 582 -20.08 -21.98 24.72
N GLN A 583 -21.13 -21.17 24.80
CA GLN A 583 -21.82 -20.88 26.06
C GLN A 583 -22.38 -22.15 26.72
N LEU A 584 -22.93 -23.07 25.92
CA LEU A 584 -23.38 -24.36 26.43
C LEU A 584 -22.20 -25.16 27.00
N ALA A 585 -21.06 -25.22 26.30
CA ALA A 585 -19.86 -25.91 26.80
C ALA A 585 -19.36 -25.33 28.13
N TRP A 586 -19.35 -24.02 28.29
CA TRP A 586 -19.01 -23.36 29.55
C TRP A 586 -20.02 -23.69 30.67
N ASN A 587 -21.32 -23.62 30.38
CA ASN A 587 -22.37 -23.90 31.36
C ASN A 587 -22.37 -25.35 31.83
N GLU A 588 -22.05 -26.28 30.94
CA GLU A 588 -21.89 -27.70 31.26
C GLU A 588 -20.53 -28.02 31.90
N GLY A 589 -19.63 -27.04 32.06
CA GLY A 589 -18.29 -27.25 32.61
C GLY A 589 -17.42 -28.18 31.75
N ILE A 590 -17.67 -28.21 30.43
CA ILE A 590 -16.83 -28.87 29.44
C ILE A 590 -15.58 -28.01 29.16
N HIS A 591 -15.75 -26.69 29.19
CA HIS A 591 -14.68 -25.71 29.08
C HIS A 591 -14.75 -24.69 30.22
N ASP A 592 -13.63 -24.08 30.55
CA ASP A 592 -13.52 -23.07 31.60
C ASP A 592 -13.46 -21.66 30.98
N ASN A 593 -14.46 -20.84 31.29
CA ASN A 593 -14.56 -19.48 30.74
C ASN A 593 -13.64 -18.45 31.42
N THR A 594 -12.80 -18.85 32.37
CA THR A 594 -11.90 -17.94 33.08
C THR A 594 -10.74 -17.46 32.22
N ASN A 595 -10.30 -18.25 31.24
CA ASN A 595 -9.21 -17.90 30.33
C ASN A 595 -9.62 -18.16 28.88
N PRO A 596 -10.36 -17.23 28.25
CA PRO A 596 -10.87 -17.46 26.90
C PRO A 596 -9.73 -17.55 25.88
N LEU A 597 -9.89 -18.44 24.90
CA LEU A 597 -9.00 -18.74 23.78
C LEU A 597 -7.85 -19.71 24.09
N ASP A 598 -7.98 -20.54 25.13
CA ASP A 598 -7.01 -21.60 25.42
C ASP A 598 -7.53 -23.01 25.12
N GLU A 599 -8.85 -23.17 25.08
CA GLU A 599 -9.52 -24.45 24.89
C GLU A 599 -10.09 -24.61 23.46
N TYR A 600 -10.26 -25.87 23.03
CA TYR A 600 -10.53 -26.20 21.63
C TYR A 600 -11.73 -25.46 21.02
N MET A 601 -12.89 -25.46 21.69
CA MET A 601 -14.08 -24.76 21.15
C MET A 601 -13.92 -23.24 21.13
N GLU A 602 -13.11 -22.67 22.02
CA GLU A 602 -12.82 -21.23 22.05
C GLU A 602 -11.92 -20.85 20.87
N ILE A 603 -10.94 -21.69 20.54
CA ILE A 603 -10.10 -21.55 19.35
C ILE A 603 -10.93 -21.72 18.07
N MET A 604 -11.86 -22.67 18.02
CA MET A 604 -12.76 -22.82 16.87
C MET A 604 -13.70 -21.62 16.73
N TRP A 605 -14.27 -21.14 17.83
CA TRP A 605 -15.03 -19.89 17.85
C TRP A 605 -14.19 -18.74 17.30
N TYR A 606 -12.95 -18.63 17.76
CA TYR A 606 -12.01 -17.63 17.30
C TYR A 606 -11.81 -17.60 15.79
N TYR A 607 -11.53 -18.76 15.20
CA TYR A 607 -11.41 -18.89 13.75
C TYR A 607 -12.72 -18.50 13.05
N ILE A 608 -13.87 -19.05 13.48
CA ILE A 608 -15.20 -18.76 12.93
C ILE A 608 -15.43 -17.26 12.75
N TRP A 609 -15.08 -16.43 13.73
CA TRP A 609 -15.37 -14.99 13.62
C TRP A 609 -14.22 -14.14 13.09
N HIS A 610 -12.96 -14.44 13.44
CA HIS A 610 -11.81 -13.57 13.16
C HIS A 610 -11.16 -13.87 11.81
N HIS A 611 -11.17 -15.12 11.37
CA HIS A 611 -10.54 -15.52 10.11
C HIS A 611 -11.62 -15.75 9.06
N GLU A 612 -12.22 -16.94 9.08
CA GLU A 612 -13.14 -17.39 8.05
C GLU A 612 -14.39 -16.49 7.97
N GLY A 613 -14.90 -16.03 9.11
CA GLY A 613 -16.03 -15.10 9.18
C GLY A 613 -15.76 -13.72 8.60
N ARG A 614 -14.55 -13.19 8.79
CA ARG A 614 -14.14 -11.93 8.14
C ARG A 614 -13.97 -12.12 6.64
N ARG A 615 -13.34 -13.22 6.20
CA ARG A 615 -13.21 -13.56 4.77
C ARG A 615 -14.56 -13.68 4.09
N TRP A 616 -15.51 -14.36 4.73
CA TRP A 616 -16.86 -14.54 4.21
C TRP A 616 -17.55 -13.19 3.94
N ARG A 617 -17.51 -12.28 4.93
CA ARG A 617 -18.11 -10.94 4.84
C ARG A 617 -17.38 -10.05 3.83
N ASN A 618 -16.05 -9.95 3.94
CA ASN A 618 -15.23 -9.10 3.08
C ASN A 618 -15.25 -9.57 1.62
N GLY A 619 -15.23 -10.90 1.39
CA GLY A 619 -15.24 -11.52 0.07
C GLY A 619 -16.43 -11.08 -0.76
N VAL A 620 -17.63 -11.07 -0.16
CA VAL A 620 -18.84 -10.61 -0.86
C VAL A 620 -18.79 -9.12 -1.18
N PHE A 621 -18.36 -8.27 -0.24
CA PHE A 621 -18.34 -6.81 -0.45
C PHE A 621 -17.31 -6.33 -1.48
N MET A 622 -16.27 -7.12 -1.73
CA MET A 622 -15.23 -6.81 -2.71
C MET A 622 -15.24 -7.75 -3.93
N MET A 623 -16.34 -8.50 -4.12
CA MET A 623 -16.57 -9.36 -5.29
C MET A 623 -15.53 -10.47 -5.48
N GLY A 624 -15.02 -11.01 -4.38
CA GLY A 624 -14.19 -12.21 -4.35
C GLY A 624 -15.03 -13.47 -4.08
N PRO A 625 -15.33 -14.27 -5.13
CA PRO A 625 -16.17 -15.46 -4.97
C PRO A 625 -15.51 -16.59 -4.16
N ASP A 626 -14.17 -16.73 -4.21
CA ASP A 626 -13.47 -17.81 -3.52
C ASP A 626 -13.41 -17.50 -2.01
N PHE A 627 -13.17 -16.23 -1.67
CA PHE A 627 -13.22 -15.75 -0.30
C PHE A 627 -14.63 -15.70 0.29
N ALA A 628 -15.66 -15.47 -0.53
CA ALA A 628 -17.04 -15.60 -0.09
C ALA A 628 -17.43 -17.07 0.15
N HIS A 629 -16.90 -18.00 -0.67
CA HIS A 629 -17.30 -19.40 -0.68
C HIS A 629 -16.32 -20.33 0.07
N TRP A 630 -15.19 -20.68 -0.55
CA TRP A 630 -14.26 -21.68 -0.05
C TRP A 630 -13.54 -21.22 1.22
N PHE A 631 -12.89 -20.06 1.17
CA PHE A 631 -12.21 -19.49 2.35
C PHE A 631 -13.17 -18.79 3.33
N GLY A 632 -14.44 -18.66 2.95
CA GLY A 632 -15.49 -18.00 3.72
C GLY A 632 -16.45 -18.98 4.35
N ILE A 633 -17.64 -19.11 3.76
CA ILE A 633 -18.73 -19.92 4.33
C ILE A 633 -18.38 -21.40 4.50
N VAL A 634 -17.63 -22.00 3.57
CA VAL A 634 -17.26 -23.42 3.64
C VAL A 634 -16.35 -23.66 4.84
N ASP A 635 -15.24 -22.92 4.96
CA ASP A 635 -14.36 -23.06 6.11
C ASP A 635 -15.07 -22.69 7.43
N THR A 636 -15.92 -21.67 7.42
CA THR A 636 -16.69 -21.26 8.63
C THR A 636 -17.65 -22.37 9.09
N VAL A 637 -18.50 -22.87 8.18
CA VAL A 637 -19.64 -23.73 8.52
C VAL A 637 -19.25 -25.21 8.50
N LEU A 638 -18.63 -25.68 7.41
CA LEU A 638 -18.34 -27.10 7.22
C LEU A 638 -17.13 -27.54 8.04
N ASP A 639 -16.09 -26.70 8.12
CA ASP A 639 -14.87 -27.03 8.86
C ASP A 639 -14.95 -26.59 10.32
N LYS A 640 -14.88 -25.29 10.61
CA LYS A 640 -14.72 -24.80 11.99
C LYS A 640 -15.94 -25.05 12.86
N LEU A 641 -17.15 -24.72 12.40
CA LEU A 641 -18.38 -25.01 13.14
C LEU A 641 -18.68 -26.52 13.21
N GLY A 642 -18.40 -27.26 12.13
CA GLY A 642 -18.51 -28.73 12.12
C GLY A 642 -17.62 -29.39 13.18
N ARG A 643 -16.36 -28.97 13.27
CA ARG A 643 -15.41 -29.37 14.31
C ARG A 643 -15.89 -29.04 15.71
N MET A 644 -16.37 -27.81 15.90
CA MET A 644 -16.88 -27.33 17.20
C MET A 644 -18.09 -28.14 17.67
N THR A 645 -19.02 -28.45 16.76
CA THR A 645 -20.23 -29.23 17.05
C THR A 645 -19.90 -30.69 17.35
N ASN A 646 -19.02 -31.30 16.56
CA ASN A 646 -18.57 -32.68 16.77
C ASN A 646 -17.84 -32.85 18.11
N TYR A 647 -16.97 -31.89 18.46
CA TYR A 647 -16.29 -31.89 19.75
C TYR A 647 -17.30 -31.81 20.90
N LEU A 648 -18.24 -30.85 20.85
CA LEU A 648 -19.26 -30.69 21.89
C LEU A 648 -20.11 -31.96 22.06
N TYR A 649 -20.53 -32.57 20.95
CA TYR A 649 -21.29 -33.82 20.96
C TYR A 649 -20.54 -34.95 21.70
N ILE A 650 -19.26 -35.15 21.37
CA ILE A 650 -18.43 -36.18 22.01
C ILE A 650 -18.23 -35.85 23.49
N ALA A 651 -17.90 -34.60 23.83
CA ALA A 651 -17.67 -34.18 25.21
C ALA A 651 -18.93 -34.37 26.09
N MET A 652 -20.10 -33.97 25.60
CA MET A 652 -21.37 -34.21 26.29
C MET A 652 -21.68 -35.71 26.46
N LYS A 653 -21.40 -36.52 25.43
CA LYS A 653 -21.62 -37.97 25.50
C LYS A 653 -20.70 -38.64 26.51
N VAL A 654 -19.42 -38.27 26.55
CA VAL A 654 -18.46 -38.76 27.56
C VAL A 654 -18.96 -38.43 28.95
N ARG A 655 -19.34 -37.17 29.21
CA ARG A 655 -19.84 -36.72 30.52
C ARG A 655 -21.10 -37.47 30.97
N LEU A 656 -22.05 -37.69 30.05
CA LEU A 656 -23.26 -38.47 30.33
C LEU A 656 -22.89 -39.90 30.76
N LEU A 657 -22.05 -40.57 29.98
CA LEU A 657 -21.60 -41.94 30.27
C LEU A 657 -20.80 -42.03 31.58
N GLU A 658 -19.99 -41.02 31.92
CA GLU A 658 -19.29 -40.97 33.21
C GLU A 658 -20.30 -40.89 34.38
N THR A 659 -21.34 -40.08 34.22
CA THR A 659 -22.42 -39.92 35.21
C THR A 659 -23.21 -41.22 35.37
N GLU A 660 -23.61 -41.86 34.27
CA GLU A 660 -24.31 -43.15 34.27
C GLU A 660 -23.45 -44.25 34.89
N LEU A 661 -22.16 -44.32 34.52
CA LEU A 661 -21.22 -45.28 35.11
C LEU A 661 -21.06 -45.05 36.62
N GLN A 662 -21.01 -43.80 37.07
CA GLN A 662 -20.92 -43.49 38.49
C GLN A 662 -22.21 -43.86 39.23
N ALA A 663 -23.38 -43.59 38.65
CA ALA A 663 -24.67 -43.99 39.20
C ALA A 663 -24.82 -45.51 39.28
N LEU A 664 -24.40 -46.25 38.24
CA LEU A 664 -24.39 -47.72 38.23
C LEU A 664 -23.43 -48.28 39.27
N LYS A 665 -22.23 -47.72 39.42
CA LYS A 665 -21.28 -48.09 40.48
C LYS A 665 -21.86 -47.86 41.88
N GLN A 666 -22.58 -46.75 42.08
CA GLN A 666 -23.25 -46.45 43.34
C GLN A 666 -24.44 -47.39 43.61
N ALA A 667 -25.27 -47.67 42.61
CA ALA A 667 -26.37 -48.63 42.72
C ALA A 667 -25.88 -50.06 42.99
N ALA A 668 -24.73 -50.43 42.42
CA ALA A 668 -24.08 -51.73 42.63
C ALA A 668 -23.41 -51.88 44.01
N ALA A 669 -23.24 -50.81 44.79
CA ALA A 669 -22.56 -50.85 46.09
C ALA A 669 -23.36 -51.54 47.22
N GLY A 670 -24.54 -52.12 46.95
CA GLY A 670 -25.47 -52.62 47.97
C GLY A 670 -26.12 -54.02 47.79
N ALA A 671 -25.83 -54.80 46.74
CA ALA A 671 -26.41 -56.15 46.55
C ALA A 671 -25.55 -57.08 45.66
N PRO A 672 -25.67 -58.42 45.74
CA PRO A 672 -24.92 -59.36 44.91
C PRO A 672 -25.36 -59.25 43.43
N TYR A 673 -24.39 -59.12 42.53
CA TYR A 673 -24.57 -58.88 41.10
C TYR A 673 -25.52 -59.87 40.39
N THR A 674 -26.36 -59.36 39.49
CA THR A 674 -26.85 -60.16 38.34
C THR A 674 -25.82 -60.11 37.21
N PRO A 675 -25.57 -61.21 36.48
CA PRO A 675 -24.65 -61.23 35.33
C PRO A 675 -24.97 -60.20 34.25
N GLU A 676 -26.26 -59.87 34.02
CA GLU A 676 -26.64 -58.81 33.08
C GLU A 676 -26.11 -57.42 33.46
N LEU A 677 -26.16 -57.05 34.75
CA LEU A 677 -25.70 -55.72 35.20
C LEU A 677 -24.17 -55.58 35.06
N ALA A 678 -23.43 -56.67 35.32
CA ALA A 678 -21.98 -56.71 35.13
C ALA A 678 -21.60 -56.57 33.64
N ALA A 679 -22.36 -57.21 32.74
CA ALA A 679 -22.16 -57.10 31.30
C ALA A 679 -22.46 -55.67 30.77
N GLN A 680 -23.51 -55.03 31.27
CA GLN A 680 -23.84 -53.64 30.93
C GLN A 680 -22.76 -52.66 31.40
N ILE A 681 -22.25 -52.82 32.62
CA ILE A 681 -21.14 -52.00 33.13
C ILE A 681 -19.89 -52.19 32.26
N ALA A 682 -19.56 -53.42 31.85
CA ALA A 682 -18.40 -53.70 31.01
C ALA A 682 -18.52 -53.09 29.60
N GLU A 683 -19.71 -53.15 28.99
CA GLU A 683 -19.94 -52.56 27.67
C GLU A 683 -19.90 -51.02 27.74
N LEU A 684 -20.54 -50.41 28.75
CA LEU A 684 -20.48 -48.96 28.96
C LEU A 684 -19.06 -48.47 29.24
N GLN A 685 -18.25 -49.22 29.99
CA GLN A 685 -16.82 -48.91 30.19
C GLN A 685 -16.03 -48.94 28.88
N LYS A 686 -16.32 -49.90 28.01
CA LYS A 686 -15.67 -50.03 26.71
C LYS A 686 -16.08 -48.92 25.74
N GLU A 687 -17.37 -48.56 25.71
CA GLU A 687 -17.85 -47.40 24.96
C GLU A 687 -17.25 -46.10 25.48
N LEU A 688 -17.17 -45.93 26.80
CA LEU A 688 -16.53 -44.79 27.45
C LEU A 688 -15.07 -44.66 27.03
N GLU A 689 -14.29 -45.75 27.07
CA GLU A 689 -12.89 -45.68 26.66
C GLU A 689 -12.71 -45.46 25.17
N THR A 690 -13.62 -45.97 24.35
CA THR A 690 -13.60 -45.67 22.91
C THR A 690 -13.85 -44.18 22.67
N LEU A 691 -14.82 -43.58 23.36
CA LEU A 691 -15.12 -42.15 23.23
C LEU A 691 -14.03 -41.26 23.83
N LYS A 692 -13.44 -41.64 24.97
CA LYS A 692 -12.28 -40.96 25.55
C LYS A 692 -11.08 -41.03 24.62
N GLN A 693 -10.85 -42.17 23.97
CA GLN A 693 -9.81 -42.30 22.94
C GLN A 693 -10.12 -41.43 21.71
N GLN A 694 -11.38 -41.31 21.29
CA GLN A 694 -11.76 -40.41 20.19
C GLN A 694 -11.57 -38.94 20.54
N LEU A 695 -11.94 -38.53 21.76
CA LEU A 695 -11.72 -37.18 22.28
C LEU A 695 -10.22 -36.88 22.38
N ALA A 696 -9.46 -37.80 22.99
CA ALA A 696 -8.01 -37.70 23.08
C ALA A 696 -7.35 -37.71 21.70
N ALA A 697 -7.89 -38.42 20.70
CA ALA A 697 -7.40 -38.40 19.32
C ALA A 697 -7.68 -37.06 18.62
N LEU A 698 -8.83 -36.44 18.88
CA LEU A 698 -9.17 -35.08 18.42
C LEU A 698 -8.25 -34.04 19.07
N GLU A 699 -8.04 -34.12 20.38
CA GLU A 699 -7.11 -33.28 21.13
C GLU A 699 -5.65 -33.53 20.68
N ALA A 700 -5.31 -34.78 20.37
CA ALA A 700 -4.00 -35.19 19.87
C ALA A 700 -3.74 -34.79 18.41
N GLN A 701 -4.74 -34.26 17.68
CA GLN A 701 -4.47 -33.62 16.39
C GLN A 701 -3.51 -32.44 16.54
N VAL A 702 -3.49 -31.79 17.71
CA VAL A 702 -2.55 -30.70 18.04
C VAL A 702 -1.09 -31.18 18.06
N PRO A 703 -0.71 -32.24 18.80
CA PRO A 703 0.64 -32.81 18.71
C PRO A 703 0.96 -33.50 17.37
N ALA A 704 -0.02 -34.02 16.63
CA ALA A 704 0.22 -34.50 15.26
C ALA A 704 0.57 -33.34 14.31
N LEU A 705 -0.15 -32.22 14.42
CA LEU A 705 0.19 -30.94 13.77
C LEU A 705 1.56 -30.43 14.25
N LYS A 706 1.92 -30.60 15.52
CA LYS A 706 3.26 -30.28 16.03
C LYS A 706 4.34 -31.11 15.34
N SER A 707 4.12 -32.41 15.13
CA SER A 707 5.06 -33.25 14.38
C SER A 707 5.18 -32.83 12.92
N GLN A 708 4.07 -32.43 12.29
CA GLN A 708 4.07 -31.87 10.94
C GLN A 708 4.80 -30.51 10.88
N ILE A 709 4.58 -29.64 11.87
CA ILE A 709 5.29 -28.36 12.01
C ILE A 709 6.79 -28.61 12.21
N GLN A 710 7.19 -29.56 13.05
CA GLN A 710 8.61 -29.94 13.22
C GLN A 710 9.23 -30.46 11.92
N SER A 711 8.47 -31.22 11.13
CA SER A 711 8.93 -31.66 9.80
C SER A 711 9.04 -30.49 8.83
N LEU A 712 8.13 -29.51 8.90
CA LEU A 712 8.17 -28.29 8.09
C LEU A 712 9.29 -27.36 8.54
N GLU A 713 9.59 -27.25 9.84
CA GLU A 713 10.72 -26.51 10.41
C GLU A 713 12.04 -27.11 9.96
N ALA A 714 12.15 -28.45 9.95
CA ALA A 714 13.31 -29.15 9.39
C ALA A 714 13.45 -28.87 7.89
N GLY A 715 12.33 -28.87 7.14
CA GLY A 715 12.30 -28.48 5.73
C GLY A 715 12.71 -27.01 5.52
N TYR A 716 12.21 -26.09 6.34
CA TYR A 716 12.54 -24.67 6.31
C TYR A 716 14.03 -24.45 6.60
N SER A 717 14.60 -25.11 7.61
CA SER A 717 16.03 -25.02 7.92
C SER A 717 16.90 -25.56 6.77
N SER A 718 16.44 -26.60 6.07
CA SER A 718 17.09 -27.08 4.85
C SER A 718 17.06 -26.01 3.74
N VAL A 719 15.90 -25.41 3.49
CA VAL A 719 15.72 -24.34 2.50
C VAL A 719 16.52 -23.10 2.88
N GLU A 720 16.64 -22.76 4.16
CA GLU A 720 17.46 -21.66 4.66
C GLU A 720 18.96 -21.93 4.43
N GLY A 721 19.40 -23.17 4.62
CA GLY A 721 20.74 -23.62 4.26
C GLY A 721 21.02 -23.53 2.75
N GLU A 722 20.06 -23.94 1.93
CA GLU A 722 20.11 -23.80 0.47
C GLU A 722 20.15 -22.33 0.04
N LEU A 723 19.34 -21.47 0.69
CA LEU A 723 19.34 -20.03 0.45
C LEU A 723 20.65 -19.37 0.86
N GLY A 724 21.27 -19.81 1.97
CA GLY A 724 22.60 -19.37 2.38
C GLY A 724 23.68 -19.76 1.37
N THR A 725 23.58 -20.96 0.81
CA THR A 725 24.44 -21.43 -0.27
C THR A 725 24.23 -20.59 -1.53
N LEU A 726 22.96 -20.39 -1.94
CA LEU A 726 22.61 -19.58 -3.09
C LEU A 726 23.06 -18.12 -2.95
N LYS A 727 22.97 -17.54 -1.76
CA LYS A 727 23.48 -16.18 -1.48
C LYS A 727 25.00 -16.11 -1.65
N THR A 728 25.70 -17.15 -1.24
CA THR A 728 27.15 -17.29 -1.44
C THR A 728 27.48 -17.42 -2.93
N ASP A 729 26.71 -18.23 -3.67
CA ASP A 729 26.86 -18.40 -5.11
C ASP A 729 26.55 -17.11 -5.88
N VAL A 730 25.48 -16.39 -5.53
CA VAL A 730 25.14 -15.08 -6.11
C VAL A 730 26.23 -14.06 -5.81
N SER A 731 26.78 -14.03 -4.59
CA SER A 731 27.90 -13.14 -4.25
C SER A 731 29.14 -13.47 -5.09
N THR A 732 29.41 -14.75 -5.31
CA THR A 732 30.50 -15.22 -6.17
C THR A 732 30.26 -14.85 -7.63
N LEU A 733 29.03 -15.02 -8.13
CA LEU A 733 28.65 -14.60 -9.49
C LEU A 733 28.73 -13.09 -9.67
N LEU A 734 28.36 -12.28 -8.67
CA LEU A 734 28.51 -10.83 -8.71
C LEU A 734 29.98 -10.42 -8.75
N GLN A 735 30.85 -11.08 -7.98
CA GLN A 735 32.30 -10.87 -8.07
C GLN A 735 32.85 -11.26 -9.45
N GLN A 736 32.40 -12.39 -10.00
CA GLN A 736 32.76 -12.80 -11.36
C GLN A 736 32.25 -11.81 -12.41
N LEU A 737 31.04 -11.27 -12.24
CA LEU A 737 30.46 -10.27 -13.14
C LEU A 737 31.21 -8.94 -13.06
N ASP A 738 31.62 -8.50 -11.87
CA ASP A 738 32.47 -7.31 -11.69
C ASP A 738 33.83 -7.49 -12.36
N GLU A 739 34.44 -8.67 -12.21
CA GLU A 739 35.68 -9.01 -12.91
C GLU A 739 35.49 -9.05 -14.43
N LEU A 740 34.40 -9.65 -14.92
CA LEU A 740 34.07 -9.65 -16.34
C LEU A 740 33.79 -8.23 -16.86
N SER A 741 33.15 -7.38 -16.06
CA SER A 741 32.90 -5.98 -16.37
C SER A 741 34.20 -5.20 -16.49
N LYS A 742 35.15 -5.39 -15.57
CA LYS A 742 36.50 -4.83 -15.65
C LYS A 742 37.25 -5.31 -16.90
N GLN A 743 37.12 -6.59 -17.25
CA GLN A 743 37.68 -7.13 -18.49
C GLN A 743 37.02 -6.50 -19.73
N LEU A 744 35.70 -6.29 -19.71
CA LEU A 744 34.97 -5.63 -20.78
C LEU A 744 35.35 -4.13 -20.91
N GLU A 745 35.52 -3.44 -19.78
CA GLU A 745 36.06 -2.07 -19.74
C GLU A 745 37.48 -2.01 -20.27
N ALA A 746 38.32 -3.00 -19.99
CA ALA A 746 39.66 -3.11 -20.55
C ALA A 746 39.65 -3.36 -22.07
N LEU A 747 38.60 -4.00 -22.61
CA LEU A 747 38.38 -4.21 -24.05
C LEU A 747 37.69 -3.02 -24.74
N SER A 748 37.02 -2.13 -23.99
CA SER A 748 36.32 -0.95 -24.51
C SER A 748 37.23 0.02 -25.31
N PRO A 749 38.49 0.30 -24.88
CA PRO A 749 39.44 1.03 -25.71
C PRO A 749 39.69 0.37 -27.06
N GLN A 750 39.83 -0.97 -27.09
CA GLN A 750 40.06 -1.72 -28.33
C GLN A 750 38.85 -1.66 -29.26
N ALA A 751 37.62 -1.70 -28.72
CA ALA A 751 36.40 -1.54 -29.49
C ALA A 751 36.25 -0.11 -30.06
N LYS A 752 36.65 0.92 -29.29
CA LYS A 752 36.72 2.31 -29.78
C LYS A 752 37.79 2.48 -30.85
N ASP A 753 38.94 1.83 -30.72
CA ASP A 753 40.00 1.84 -31.73
C ASP A 753 39.54 1.15 -33.02
N ILE A 754 38.80 0.03 -32.92
CA ILE A 754 38.16 -0.64 -34.06
C ILE A 754 37.10 0.26 -34.69
N GLN A 755 36.25 0.95 -33.92
CA GLN A 755 35.29 1.92 -34.45
C GLN A 755 35.96 3.11 -35.12
N ALA A 756 37.08 3.60 -34.59
CA ALA A 756 37.88 4.64 -35.21
C ALA A 756 38.50 4.15 -36.53
N LEU A 757 38.99 2.91 -36.57
CA LEU A 757 39.45 2.27 -37.81
C LEU A 757 38.32 2.06 -38.82
N VAL A 758 37.13 1.64 -38.39
CA VAL A 758 35.95 1.48 -39.26
C VAL A 758 35.48 2.84 -39.80
N SER A 759 35.49 3.89 -38.99
CA SER A 759 35.19 5.25 -39.44
C SER A 759 36.22 5.74 -40.45
N LYS A 760 37.51 5.49 -40.23
CA LYS A 760 38.57 5.74 -41.23
C LYS A 760 38.37 4.94 -42.50
N ILE A 761 37.96 3.67 -42.42
CA ILE A 761 37.65 2.83 -43.58
C ILE A 761 36.44 3.39 -44.34
N LYS A 762 35.41 3.88 -43.65
CA LYS A 762 34.26 4.55 -44.28
C LYS A 762 34.66 5.85 -44.97
N GLU A 763 35.52 6.66 -44.37
CA GLU A 763 36.07 7.85 -45.01
C GLU A 763 36.89 7.50 -46.26
N ILE A 764 37.73 6.47 -46.18
CA ILE A 764 38.49 5.96 -47.34
C ILE A 764 37.53 5.44 -48.43
N ALA A 765 36.45 4.75 -48.06
CA ALA A 765 35.45 4.26 -49.02
C ALA A 765 34.75 5.43 -49.75
N VAL A 766 34.38 6.49 -49.04
CA VAL A 766 33.81 7.72 -49.64
C VAL A 766 34.84 8.39 -50.56
N GLN A 767 36.11 8.46 -50.15
CA GLN A 767 37.18 9.00 -50.99
C GLN A 767 37.39 8.17 -52.26
N LEU A 768 37.32 6.84 -52.18
CA LEU A 768 37.39 5.92 -53.32
C LEU A 768 36.21 6.10 -54.28
N GLU A 769 35.00 6.31 -53.76
CA GLU A 769 33.81 6.57 -54.58
C GLU A 769 33.93 7.92 -55.31
N GLN A 770 34.40 8.96 -54.63
CA GLN A 770 34.69 10.26 -55.25
C GLN A 770 35.81 10.16 -56.31
N LEU A 771 36.83 9.34 -56.07
CA LEU A 771 37.87 9.03 -57.06
C LEU A 771 37.29 8.27 -58.26
N GLY A 772 36.37 7.32 -58.03
CA GLY A 772 35.62 6.63 -59.07
C GLY A 772 34.84 7.60 -59.95
N GLN A 773 34.07 8.50 -59.35
CA GLN A 773 33.33 9.55 -60.08
C GLN A 773 34.26 10.48 -60.87
N LYS A 774 35.41 10.87 -60.30
CA LYS A 774 36.43 11.65 -61.02
C LYS A 774 37.03 10.88 -62.19
N THR A 775 37.22 9.57 -62.05
CA THR A 775 37.76 8.70 -63.09
C THR A 775 36.73 8.50 -64.22
N GLU A 776 35.44 8.35 -63.89
CA GLU A 776 34.35 8.34 -64.87
C GLU A 776 34.23 9.68 -65.61
N ALA A 777 34.33 10.80 -64.90
CA ALA A 777 34.34 12.12 -65.51
C ALA A 777 35.55 12.32 -66.43
N ALA A 778 36.72 11.81 -66.05
CA ALA A 778 37.93 11.82 -66.89
C ALA A 778 37.78 10.90 -68.12
N SER A 779 37.18 9.73 -67.96
CA SER A 779 36.87 8.78 -69.04
C SER A 779 35.87 9.38 -70.04
N SER A 780 34.85 10.08 -69.54
CA SER A 780 33.88 10.82 -70.37
C SER A 780 34.56 11.93 -71.16
N LYS A 781 35.45 12.71 -70.53
CA LYS A 781 36.27 13.72 -71.23
C LYS A 781 37.21 13.10 -72.27
N ALA A 782 37.83 11.96 -71.96
CA ALA A 782 38.67 11.24 -72.90
C ALA A 782 37.87 10.72 -74.10
N SER A 783 36.64 10.24 -73.86
CA SER A 783 35.72 9.80 -74.92
C SER A 783 35.27 10.96 -75.80
N GLN A 784 34.99 12.13 -75.22
CA GLN A 784 34.71 13.36 -75.98
C GLN A 784 35.92 13.82 -76.80
N ALA A 785 37.12 13.75 -76.23
CA ALA A 785 38.35 14.06 -76.95
C ALA A 785 38.60 13.08 -78.12
N LEU A 786 38.29 11.79 -77.92
CA LEU A 786 38.38 10.78 -78.97
C LEU A 786 37.36 11.05 -80.10
N ALA A 787 36.11 11.36 -79.76
CA ALA A 787 35.10 11.75 -80.74
C ALA A 787 35.49 13.02 -81.50
N THR A 788 36.13 13.98 -80.82
CA THR A 788 36.67 15.20 -81.46
C THR A 788 37.83 14.85 -82.40
N ALA A 789 38.70 13.92 -82.02
CA ALA A 789 39.79 13.44 -82.86
C ALA A 789 39.28 12.68 -84.09
N GLU A 790 38.21 11.87 -83.95
CA GLU A 790 37.53 11.22 -85.08
C GLU A 790 36.88 12.25 -86.02
N GLU A 791 36.24 13.30 -85.47
CA GLU A 791 35.68 14.39 -86.28
C GLU A 791 36.79 15.14 -87.04
N ILE A 792 37.92 15.43 -86.38
CA ILE A 792 39.11 16.01 -87.04
C ILE A 792 39.64 15.07 -88.11
N GLY A 793 39.71 13.76 -87.85
CA GLY A 793 40.09 12.74 -88.83
C GLY A 793 39.19 12.78 -90.06
N SER A 794 37.87 12.82 -89.86
CA SER A 794 36.90 12.92 -90.97
C SER A 794 37.08 14.21 -91.79
N LYS A 795 37.40 15.33 -91.12
CA LYS A 795 37.70 16.60 -91.78
C LYS A 795 39.02 16.57 -92.54
N ILE A 796 40.02 15.85 -92.04
CA ILE A 796 41.29 15.60 -92.73
C ILE A 796 41.06 14.74 -93.97
N ASP A 797 40.26 13.67 -93.86
CA ASP A 797 39.89 12.82 -95.00
C ASP A 797 39.12 13.61 -96.06
N GLU A 798 38.18 14.48 -95.64
CA GLU A 798 37.47 15.39 -96.53
C GLU A 798 38.44 16.36 -97.21
N LEU A 799 39.40 16.94 -96.46
CA LEU A 799 40.45 17.79 -97.02
C LEU A 799 41.35 17.03 -98.00
N SER A 800 41.73 15.79 -97.68
CA SER A 800 42.53 14.93 -98.53
C SER A 800 41.80 14.64 -99.83
N SER A 801 40.51 14.32 -99.77
CA SER A 801 39.69 14.11 -100.98
C SER A 801 39.59 15.38 -101.84
N LYS A 802 39.53 16.56 -101.21
CA LYS A 802 39.58 17.84 -101.92
C LYS A 802 40.95 18.06 -102.56
N ILE A 803 42.04 17.75 -101.88
CA ILE A 803 43.41 17.79 -102.42
C ILE A 803 43.56 16.81 -103.60
N ASP A 804 43.04 15.60 -103.49
CA ASP A 804 43.03 14.60 -104.56
C ASP A 804 42.25 15.10 -105.77
N SER A 805 41.10 15.75 -105.56
CA SER A 805 40.32 16.37 -106.63
C SER A 805 41.09 17.51 -107.32
N VAL A 806 41.82 18.33 -106.56
CA VAL A 806 42.68 19.40 -107.09
C VAL A 806 43.85 18.80 -107.87
N SER A 807 44.45 17.72 -107.37
CA SER A 807 45.53 17.01 -108.06
C SER A 807 45.04 16.37 -109.37
N ALA A 808 43.85 15.75 -109.38
CA ALA A 808 43.22 15.20 -110.57
C ALA A 808 42.90 16.28 -111.61
N THR A 809 42.49 17.47 -111.15
CA THR A 809 42.28 18.66 -111.99
C THR A 809 43.62 19.18 -112.56
N ALA A 810 44.69 19.13 -111.77
CA ALA A 810 46.04 19.47 -112.21
C ALA A 810 46.59 18.47 -113.24
N TYR A 811 46.32 17.17 -113.10
CA TYR A 811 46.68 16.14 -114.10
C TYR A 811 45.89 16.31 -115.42
N THR A 812 44.61 16.70 -115.36
CA THR A 812 43.82 16.99 -116.58
C THR A 812 44.32 18.26 -117.28
N LEU A 813 44.65 19.32 -116.53
CA LEU A 813 45.27 20.54 -117.08
C LEU A 813 46.66 20.26 -117.67
N GLY A 814 47.45 19.40 -117.05
CA GLY A 814 48.75 18.93 -117.57
C GLY A 814 48.61 18.13 -118.86
N ALA A 815 47.61 17.24 -118.97
CA ALA A 815 47.35 16.48 -120.20
C ALA A 815 46.86 17.37 -121.36
N ILE A 816 46.07 18.41 -121.08
CA ILE A 816 45.64 19.41 -122.06
C ILE A 816 46.83 20.24 -122.56
N ALA A 817 47.73 20.65 -121.65
CA ALA A 817 48.95 21.37 -122.02
C ALA A 817 49.91 20.53 -122.89
N LEU A 818 50.03 19.22 -122.61
CA LEU A 818 50.84 18.29 -123.40
C LEU A 818 50.22 18.06 -124.80
N ALA A 819 48.90 17.93 -124.89
CA ALA A 819 48.18 17.81 -126.17
C ALA A 819 48.33 19.09 -127.03
N ALA A 820 48.24 20.27 -126.41
CA ALA A 820 48.46 21.56 -127.09
C ALA A 820 49.91 21.69 -127.61
N ALA A 821 50.90 21.22 -126.85
CA ALA A 821 52.31 21.21 -127.27
C ALA A 821 52.58 20.24 -128.44
N VAL A 822 51.93 19.07 -128.47
CA VAL A 822 52.03 18.11 -129.59
C VAL A 822 51.36 18.65 -130.86
N ILE A 823 50.23 19.35 -130.75
CA ILE A 823 49.58 20.02 -131.89
C ILE A 823 50.45 21.16 -132.43
N ALA A 824 51.08 21.95 -131.55
CA ALA A 824 52.00 23.01 -131.95
C ALA A 824 53.28 22.49 -132.64
N LEU A 825 53.83 21.35 -132.19
CA LEU A 825 54.95 20.68 -132.87
C LEU A 825 54.53 20.08 -134.22
N GLY A 826 53.33 19.49 -134.32
CA GLY A 826 52.79 18.94 -135.57
C GLY A 826 52.53 20.01 -136.65
N LEU A 827 52.05 21.19 -136.26
CA LEU A 827 51.86 22.33 -137.16
C LEU A 827 53.20 22.96 -137.59
N SER A 828 54.22 22.92 -136.73
CA SER A 828 55.58 23.40 -137.06
C SER A 828 56.31 22.47 -138.06
N ILE A 829 55.98 21.17 -138.09
CA ILE A 829 56.55 20.20 -139.04
C ILE A 829 55.82 20.24 -140.40
N LEU A 830 54.52 20.54 -140.43
CA LEU A 830 53.74 20.66 -141.67
C LEU A 830 54.00 21.95 -142.46
N TYR A 831 54.48 23.03 -141.83
CA TYR A 831 54.86 24.27 -142.54
C TYR A 831 56.24 24.19 -143.22
N SER A 832 56.99 23.09 -143.04
CA SER A 832 58.33 22.88 -143.64
C SER A 832 58.33 22.11 -144.98
N ARG A 833 57.16 21.81 -145.56
CA ARG A 833 57.03 21.14 -146.87
C ARG A 833 55.89 21.75 -147.70
N ARG A 834 56.25 22.47 -148.78
CA ARG A 834 55.42 23.21 -149.78
C ARG A 834 55.21 24.68 -149.40
N SER A 835 55.97 25.60 -150.02
CA SER A 835 55.64 26.29 -151.30
C SER A 835 54.49 27.26 -151.16
#